data_AF-A0A537MZK5-F1
#
_entry.id   AF-A0A537MZK5-F1
#
_cell.length_a   1.000
_cell.length_b   1.000
_cell.length_c   1.000
_cell.angle_alpha   90.00
_cell.angle_beta   90.00
_cell.angle_gamma   90.00
#
_symmetry.space_group_name_H-M   'P 1'
#
loop_
_entity.id
_entity.type
_entity.pdbx_description
1 polymer ?
#
loop_
_entity_poly.entity_id
_entity_poly.type
_entity_poly.pdbx_seq_one_letter_code
_entity_poly.pdbx_strand_id
1 'polypeptide(L)'
;MIGRWPDGTPLVQSPEGPNEDVPADPNRTLNDFRYKRDDPGGLRCPISAHIRRANPRDTGDRDDVRRHRILRRGIAYGGDLLPDDSPGDGKKRGLLFIALNSRIDQQFEFLHAHWMNQGEFLGQAGAGQDPILGAYRGELDDTFVTPSQPGPVTNLTRFVTMRGGDYFFIPGLAALSGLANGESLEPDAGAHLPEDAVGVLETPESLDPATLLGLSQRLLTPAPDRPNWIPKTAPYQAFPGGPVTNRTVAFVAQHPFVTQILKDDAAFGIDPYAERVARMTAWGQMLISLQEGGAERVKRHEILGAAMQKLTEHYRPQFADLGALFASATKSIMRDLLKAAAKRGALDIVGDIGRVAPILLAARVFGVSGPSWVSPTGIAAKFGRADITALPPSWLAGLPEIGDDLKPLLSMQAWTRLAFAQVFVNVVNAAELAALAEHAAAELFQHLGQLIDGGRRLPRNNQTLLACLVELGDQPQQFGLDPQAYDRHARLILAEAAVGGVETVNKALTNVINLILDDSEVMEKFHAAAEKNDDPMIDALVREALRFAPVSPILFRVAKEGAAIGETPIPPGTRVCMLIKAAMHDPAVFSDPEHFDPGRATVNYLHFGDAGAPPRAPHACWGEGFAVPELREMLKAIMLLPNLRRAAGAKGNIQLELHLPGSLLVRFDPS
;
A
#
# COMPACT_ATOMS: atom_id res chain seq x y z
N MET A 1 23.66 10.69 9.42
CA MET A 1 22.33 11.24 9.07
C MET A 1 22.37 12.12 7.81
N ILE A 2 23.25 13.14 7.73
CA ILE A 2 23.29 14.04 6.55
C ILE A 2 23.87 13.37 5.29
N GLY A 3 24.92 12.56 5.44
CA GLY A 3 25.68 11.96 4.33
C GLY A 3 26.96 12.72 3.95
N ARG A 4 27.32 13.74 4.74
CA ARG A 4 28.55 14.52 4.66
C ARG A 4 29.04 14.92 6.05
N TRP A 5 30.33 15.21 6.14
CA TRP A 5 30.95 15.89 7.28
C TRP A 5 30.63 17.41 7.28
N PRO A 6 30.78 18.11 8.43
CA PRO A 6 30.48 19.54 8.53
C PRO A 6 31.24 20.44 7.54
N ASP A 7 32.45 20.04 7.12
CA ASP A 7 33.27 20.74 6.11
C ASP A 7 32.77 20.53 4.66
N GLY A 8 31.77 19.67 4.46
CA GLY A 8 31.24 19.31 3.15
C GLY A 8 31.84 18.05 2.53
N THR A 9 32.79 17.37 3.18
CA THR A 9 33.37 16.12 2.70
C THR A 9 32.30 15.02 2.57
N PRO A 10 32.17 14.34 1.41
CA PRO A 10 31.19 13.27 1.24
C PRO A 10 31.62 11.96 1.89
N LEU A 11 30.69 11.33 2.64
CA LEU A 11 30.95 10.04 3.31
C LEU A 11 31.31 8.92 2.34
N VAL A 12 30.83 8.97 1.09
CA VAL A 12 31.18 7.96 0.07
C VAL A 12 32.68 7.95 -0.25
N GLN A 13 33.32 9.11 -0.22
CA GLN A 13 34.75 9.28 -0.50
C GLN A 13 35.60 9.18 0.77
N SER A 14 35.12 9.72 1.89
CA SER A 14 35.84 9.69 3.18
C SER A 14 34.89 9.30 4.32
N PRO A 15 34.67 7.99 4.56
CA PRO A 15 33.70 7.52 5.56
C PRO A 15 34.17 7.71 7.00
N GLU A 16 35.49 7.78 7.25
CA GLU A 16 36.06 7.79 8.60
C GLU A 16 36.34 9.20 9.16
N GLY A 17 36.32 10.24 8.31
CA GLY A 17 36.55 11.60 8.76
C GLY A 17 36.51 12.65 7.65
N PRO A 18 36.49 13.95 8.01
CA PRO A 18 36.62 15.06 7.06
C PRO A 18 37.92 14.96 6.27
N ASN A 19 37.94 15.50 5.06
CA ASN A 19 39.12 15.56 4.22
C ASN A 19 39.64 17.01 4.20
N GLU A 20 40.89 17.21 4.63
CA GLU A 20 41.50 18.53 4.72
C GLU A 20 41.65 19.23 3.35
N ASP A 21 41.61 18.48 2.24
CA ASP A 21 41.72 19.01 0.88
C ASP A 21 40.42 19.62 0.33
N VAL A 22 39.29 19.51 1.04
CA VAL A 22 37.98 20.01 0.53
C VAL A 22 37.95 21.50 0.23
N PRO A 23 38.48 22.40 1.08
CA PRO A 23 38.56 23.81 0.75
C PRO A 23 39.47 24.11 -0.45
N ALA A 24 40.36 23.17 -0.80
CA ALA A 24 41.38 23.33 -1.83
C ALA A 24 41.02 22.69 -3.18
N ASP A 25 39.95 21.88 -3.31
CA ASP A 25 39.54 21.20 -4.55
C ASP A 25 38.96 22.20 -5.58
N PRO A 26 39.76 22.66 -6.57
CA PRO A 26 39.31 23.67 -7.53
C PRO A 26 38.42 23.05 -8.62
N ASN A 27 38.46 21.73 -8.78
CA ASN A 27 37.80 20.97 -9.84
C ASN A 27 36.48 20.35 -9.38
N ARG A 28 36.15 20.47 -8.08
CA ARG A 28 34.95 19.89 -7.45
C ARG A 28 34.84 18.37 -7.64
N THR A 29 35.97 17.67 -7.80
CA THR A 29 36.05 16.22 -8.02
C THR A 29 35.53 15.43 -6.83
N LEU A 30 35.50 16.02 -5.63
CA LEU A 30 34.90 15.40 -4.44
C LEU A 30 33.42 15.04 -4.65
N ASN A 31 32.73 15.70 -5.58
CA ASN A 31 31.36 15.38 -5.94
C ASN A 31 31.24 14.40 -7.11
N ASP A 32 32.33 13.92 -7.71
CA ASP A 32 32.31 13.00 -8.86
C ASP A 32 32.21 11.52 -8.44
N PHE A 33 31.17 11.23 -7.66
CA PHE A 33 30.81 9.87 -7.26
C PHE A 33 29.36 9.55 -7.59
N ARG A 34 29.04 8.28 -7.49
CA ARG A 34 27.79 7.66 -7.89
C ARG A 34 27.41 6.62 -6.83
N TYR A 35 26.20 6.67 -6.32
CA TYR A 35 25.77 5.79 -5.22
C TYR A 35 25.66 4.34 -5.67
N LYS A 36 25.08 4.08 -6.85
CA LYS A 36 24.95 2.71 -7.36
C LYS A 36 26.30 2.12 -7.76
N ARG A 37 27.20 2.93 -8.32
CA ARG A 37 28.56 2.51 -8.72
C ARG A 37 29.50 2.32 -7.52
N ASP A 38 29.56 3.31 -6.63
CA ASP A 38 30.64 3.41 -5.64
C ASP A 38 30.25 2.93 -4.23
N ASP A 39 28.96 2.89 -3.92
CA ASP A 39 28.44 2.52 -2.59
C ASP A 39 27.04 1.85 -2.66
N PRO A 40 26.82 0.81 -3.49
CA PRO A 40 25.47 0.30 -3.75
C PRO A 40 24.71 -0.14 -2.49
N GLY A 41 25.41 -0.76 -1.54
CA GLY A 41 24.84 -1.21 -0.26
C GLY A 41 24.72 -0.12 0.82
N GLY A 42 25.15 1.11 0.55
CA GLY A 42 25.16 2.21 1.52
C GLY A 42 26.02 1.93 2.76
N LEU A 43 27.12 1.20 2.58
CA LEU A 43 28.06 0.82 3.63
C LEU A 43 28.98 1.99 4.04
N ARG A 44 29.07 3.04 3.21
CA ARG A 44 29.80 4.27 3.55
C ARG A 44 28.83 5.40 3.89
N CYS A 45 28.00 5.78 2.93
CA CYS A 45 26.93 6.74 3.14
C CYS A 45 25.61 5.97 3.36
N PRO A 46 25.01 6.04 4.56
CA PRO A 46 23.77 5.32 4.86
C PRO A 46 22.71 5.54 3.79
N ILE A 47 21.98 4.49 3.41
CA ILE A 47 20.96 4.53 2.35
C ILE A 47 19.95 5.67 2.58
N SER A 48 19.48 5.82 3.81
CA SER A 48 18.49 6.83 4.20
C SER A 48 19.08 8.22 4.46
N ALA A 49 20.39 8.41 4.30
CA ALA A 49 21.02 9.70 4.57
C ALA A 49 20.40 10.81 3.73
N HIS A 50 20.27 12.00 4.34
CA HIS A 50 19.52 13.11 3.76
C HIS A 50 19.97 13.46 2.34
N ILE A 51 21.27 13.49 2.09
CA ILE A 51 21.78 13.85 0.78
C ILE A 51 21.58 12.76 -0.28
N ARG A 52 21.57 11.48 0.11
CA ARG A 52 21.20 10.38 -0.80
C ARG A 52 19.77 10.56 -1.25
N ARG A 53 18.89 10.84 -0.29
CA ARG A 53 17.47 11.05 -0.54
C ARG A 53 17.21 12.29 -1.38
N ALA A 54 17.84 13.42 -1.05
CA ALA A 54 17.62 14.69 -1.74
C ALA A 54 18.26 14.74 -3.14
N ASN A 55 19.26 13.91 -3.40
CA ASN A 55 19.92 13.80 -4.69
C ASN A 55 20.45 12.36 -4.89
N PRO A 56 19.59 11.44 -5.37
CA PRO A 56 19.92 10.03 -5.53
C PRO A 56 20.98 9.73 -6.59
N ARG A 57 21.35 10.73 -7.41
CA ARG A 57 22.34 10.64 -8.49
C ARG A 57 21.99 9.56 -9.54
N ASP A 58 22.37 8.32 -9.29
CA ASP A 58 22.24 7.15 -10.16
C ASP A 58 21.61 5.94 -9.46
N THR A 59 21.13 6.11 -8.23
CA THR A 59 20.18 5.20 -7.61
C THR A 59 18.80 5.46 -8.23
N GLY A 60 18.13 4.42 -8.76
CA GLY A 60 16.87 4.55 -9.51
C GLY A 60 17.06 4.70 -11.03
N ASP A 61 15.98 5.00 -11.74
CA ASP A 61 16.02 5.32 -13.17
C ASP A 61 16.61 6.73 -13.37
N ARG A 62 17.57 6.87 -14.29
CA ARG A 62 18.33 8.11 -14.49
C ARG A 62 17.42 9.26 -14.92
N ASP A 63 16.43 9.02 -15.77
CA ASP A 63 15.59 10.11 -16.27
C ASP A 63 14.60 10.59 -15.21
N ASP A 64 14.14 9.69 -14.35
CA ASP A 64 13.30 10.01 -13.21
C ASP A 64 14.03 10.88 -12.19
N VAL A 65 15.25 10.49 -11.79
CA VAL A 65 16.07 11.28 -10.85
C VAL A 65 16.31 12.69 -11.37
N ARG A 66 16.51 12.85 -12.68
CA ARG A 66 16.78 14.15 -13.30
C ARG A 66 15.56 15.08 -13.29
N ARG A 67 14.36 14.52 -13.46
CA ARG A 67 13.07 15.23 -13.49
C ARG A 67 12.77 15.94 -12.18
N HIS A 68 13.12 15.32 -11.06
CA HIS A 68 12.83 15.81 -9.71
C HIS A 68 13.88 16.78 -9.14
N ARG A 69 14.92 17.13 -9.91
CA ARG A 69 16.01 18.00 -9.42
C ARG A 69 15.56 19.43 -9.19
N ILE A 70 16.04 20.02 -8.10
CA ILE A 70 15.76 21.40 -7.72
C ILE A 70 17.04 22.20 -7.57
N LEU A 71 17.00 23.46 -8.00
CA LEU A 71 18.00 24.45 -7.60
C LEU A 71 17.59 24.97 -6.25
N ARG A 72 18.46 24.84 -5.24
CA ARG A 72 18.13 25.19 -3.86
C ARG A 72 19.27 25.89 -3.16
N ARG A 73 18.93 26.78 -2.24
CA ARG A 73 19.87 27.45 -1.35
C ARG A 73 19.28 27.50 0.06
N GLY A 74 20.08 27.07 1.03
CA GLY A 74 19.78 27.22 2.44
C GLY A 74 20.56 28.40 3.02
N ILE A 75 19.91 29.22 3.83
CA ILE A 75 20.52 30.34 4.57
C ILE A 75 20.31 30.06 6.05
N ALA A 76 21.37 29.67 6.75
CA ALA A 76 21.30 29.38 8.17
C ALA A 76 21.14 30.68 8.99
N TYR A 77 20.41 30.60 10.10
CA TYR A 77 20.32 31.66 11.09
C TYR A 77 20.48 31.08 12.50
N GLY A 78 20.83 31.95 13.46
CA GLY A 78 20.97 31.57 14.87
C GLY A 78 22.39 31.30 15.34
N GLY A 79 23.40 31.58 14.51
CA GLY A 79 24.83 31.49 14.85
C GLY A 79 25.43 30.10 14.61
N ASP A 80 26.67 29.93 15.04
CA ASP A 80 27.46 28.72 14.81
C ASP A 80 26.88 27.48 15.51
N LEU A 81 27.33 26.32 15.03
CA LEU A 81 27.09 25.04 15.69
C LEU A 81 27.72 25.10 17.09
N LEU A 82 26.95 24.72 18.10
CA LEU A 82 27.44 24.65 19.47
C LEU A 82 28.23 23.35 19.67
N PRO A 83 29.21 23.33 20.60
CA PRO A 83 29.85 22.08 21.03
C PRO A 83 28.81 21.04 21.47
N ASP A 84 29.12 19.75 21.27
CA ASP A 84 28.19 18.65 21.56
C ASP A 84 27.75 18.59 23.04
N ASP A 85 28.59 19.06 23.96
CA ASP A 85 28.34 19.12 25.41
C ASP A 85 27.73 20.45 25.87
N SER A 86 27.37 21.34 24.94
CA SER A 86 26.81 22.65 25.25
C SER A 86 25.40 22.52 25.88
N PRO A 87 25.10 23.25 26.97
CA PRO A 87 23.76 23.31 27.55
C PRO A 87 22.74 24.07 26.66
N GLY A 88 23.18 24.55 25.49
CA GLY A 88 22.42 25.46 24.64
C GLY A 88 22.61 26.92 25.06
N ASP A 89 22.57 27.82 24.09
CA ASP A 89 22.71 29.28 24.31
C ASP A 89 21.37 30.03 24.24
N GLY A 90 20.25 29.30 24.17
CA GLY A 90 18.90 29.84 24.05
C GLY A 90 18.59 30.52 22.71
N LYS A 91 19.54 30.59 21.76
CA LYS A 91 19.31 31.20 20.44
C LYS A 91 18.52 30.26 19.53
N LYS A 92 17.46 30.78 18.90
CA LYS A 92 16.74 30.05 17.85
C LYS A 92 17.66 29.86 16.65
N ARG A 93 17.89 28.61 16.27
CA ARG A 93 18.61 28.22 15.06
C ARG A 93 17.67 27.58 14.05
N GLY A 94 17.93 27.82 12.77
CA GLY A 94 17.15 27.23 11.70
C GLY A 94 17.69 27.58 10.32
N LEU A 95 16.88 27.29 9.30
CA LEU A 95 17.22 27.48 7.89
C LEU A 95 16.10 28.24 7.18
N LEU A 96 16.45 29.31 6.48
CA LEU A 96 15.61 29.84 5.39
C LEU A 96 15.96 29.07 4.13
N PHE A 97 14.99 28.34 3.60
CA PHE A 97 15.15 27.51 2.42
C PHE A 97 14.50 28.20 1.23
N ILE A 98 15.25 28.36 0.14
CA ILE A 98 14.71 28.81 -1.15
C ILE A 98 15.01 27.74 -2.19
N ALA A 99 14.03 27.47 -3.05
CA ALA A 99 14.21 26.61 -4.21
C ALA A 99 13.58 27.26 -5.44
N LEU A 100 14.17 26.97 -6.59
CA LEU A 100 13.64 27.31 -7.90
C LEU A 100 13.20 26.02 -8.58
N ASN A 101 11.95 26.02 -9.03
CA ASN A 101 11.25 24.87 -9.59
C ASN A 101 10.59 25.26 -10.91
N SER A 102 10.62 24.36 -11.90
CA SER A 102 9.81 24.48 -13.10
C SER A 102 8.40 23.93 -12.88
N ARG A 103 8.27 22.90 -12.02
CA ARG A 103 7.01 22.25 -11.65
C ARG A 103 7.09 21.79 -10.21
N ILE A 104 6.35 22.46 -9.32
CA ILE A 104 6.48 22.22 -7.88
C ILE A 104 6.02 20.83 -7.45
N ASP A 105 4.93 20.36 -8.07
CA ASP A 105 4.33 19.04 -7.88
C ASP A 105 5.32 17.91 -8.21
N GLN A 106 6.04 18.05 -9.32
CA GLN A 106 7.04 17.10 -9.78
C GLN A 106 8.41 17.32 -9.15
N GLN A 107 8.59 18.27 -8.25
CA GLN A 107 9.92 18.59 -7.74
C GLN A 107 9.88 18.72 -6.22
N PHE A 108 9.64 19.91 -5.68
CA PHE A 108 9.71 20.12 -4.24
C PHE A 108 8.73 19.22 -3.46
N GLU A 109 7.47 19.13 -3.91
CA GLU A 109 6.46 18.29 -3.28
C GLU A 109 6.78 16.81 -3.41
N PHE A 110 7.19 16.38 -4.60
CA PHE A 110 7.62 15.00 -4.84
C PHE A 110 8.79 14.60 -3.94
N LEU A 111 9.85 15.43 -3.88
CA LEU A 111 11.00 15.19 -3.02
C LEU A 111 10.59 15.05 -1.56
N HIS A 112 9.76 15.97 -1.05
CA HIS A 112 9.33 15.93 0.34
C HIS A 112 8.41 14.75 0.65
N ALA A 113 7.42 14.50 -0.20
CA ALA A 113 6.47 13.41 0.03
C ALA A 113 7.15 12.04 -0.16
N HIS A 114 7.78 11.82 -1.31
CA HIS A 114 8.23 10.49 -1.76
C HIS A 114 9.67 10.18 -1.39
N TRP A 115 10.57 11.17 -1.41
CA TRP A 115 11.97 10.91 -1.10
C TRP A 115 12.36 11.31 0.32
N MET A 116 11.56 12.09 1.05
CA MET A 116 11.88 12.45 2.43
C MET A 116 10.97 11.77 3.45
N ASN A 117 9.66 11.73 3.20
CA ASN A 117 8.70 11.25 4.20
C ASN A 117 8.16 9.84 3.93
N GLN A 118 8.11 9.40 2.66
CA GLN A 118 7.80 8.00 2.35
C GLN A 118 8.96 7.14 2.84
N GLY A 119 8.68 6.09 3.61
CA GLY A 119 9.69 5.19 4.18
C GLY A 119 10.38 4.28 3.16
N GLU A 120 9.90 4.27 1.92
CA GLU A 120 10.48 3.57 0.78
C GLU A 120 11.30 4.56 -0.05
N PHE A 121 12.51 4.18 -0.46
CA PHE A 121 13.39 5.05 -1.25
C PHE A 121 13.83 4.35 -2.55
N LEU A 122 13.21 4.71 -3.68
CA LEU A 122 13.61 4.24 -5.02
C LEU A 122 13.71 2.70 -5.14
N GLY A 123 12.69 1.99 -4.68
CA GLY A 123 12.65 0.51 -4.67
C GLY A 123 13.39 -0.14 -3.51
N GLN A 124 14.08 0.65 -2.67
CA GLN A 124 14.63 0.19 -1.40
C GLN A 124 13.53 0.30 -0.35
N ALA A 125 12.67 -0.73 -0.31
CA ALA A 125 11.69 -0.95 0.77
C ALA A 125 12.39 -0.80 2.12
N GLY A 126 11.73 -0.27 3.16
CA GLY A 126 12.24 -0.26 4.54
C GLY A 126 13.42 0.66 4.86
N ALA A 127 13.84 1.54 3.95
CA ALA A 127 14.91 2.51 4.21
C ALA A 127 14.55 3.55 5.30
N GLY A 128 13.30 3.58 5.75
CA GLY A 128 12.82 4.56 6.72
C GLY A 128 12.70 5.96 6.12
N GLN A 129 12.27 6.91 6.93
CA GLN A 129 12.15 8.31 6.52
C GLN A 129 13.54 9.00 6.47
N ASP A 130 13.56 10.21 5.93
CA ASP A 130 14.73 11.06 6.02
C ASP A 130 15.07 11.38 7.49
N PRO A 131 16.33 11.18 7.93
CA PRO A 131 16.71 11.34 9.33
C PRO A 131 16.60 12.78 9.85
N ILE A 132 16.47 13.79 8.97
CA ILE A 132 16.54 15.22 9.31
C ILE A 132 15.18 15.90 9.11
N LEU A 133 14.60 15.70 7.92
CA LEU A 133 13.32 16.28 7.48
C LEU A 133 12.13 15.33 7.69
N GLY A 134 12.39 14.07 8.03
CA GLY A 134 11.37 13.06 8.24
C GLY A 134 10.36 13.46 9.31
N ALA A 135 9.12 13.08 9.08
CA ALA A 135 7.98 13.41 9.91
C ALA A 135 7.86 12.57 11.20
N TYR A 136 8.99 12.14 11.79
CA TYR A 136 9.06 11.23 12.93
C TYR A 136 8.20 11.61 14.15
N ARG A 137 7.87 10.61 14.96
CA ARG A 137 7.00 10.66 16.15
C ARG A 137 7.77 10.48 17.47
N GLY A 138 9.01 10.00 17.45
CA GLY A 138 9.73 9.53 18.62
C GLY A 138 9.36 8.10 19.04
N GLU A 139 8.76 7.32 18.13
CA GLU A 139 8.28 5.96 18.36
C GLU A 139 9.35 4.92 17.99
N LEU A 140 9.13 3.67 18.40
CA LEU A 140 10.15 2.62 18.31
C LEU A 140 10.50 2.24 16.86
N ASP A 141 9.62 2.53 15.92
CA ASP A 141 9.74 2.36 14.47
C ASP A 141 10.33 3.59 13.74
N ASP A 142 10.46 4.73 14.42
CA ASP A 142 11.20 5.88 13.90
C ASP A 142 12.70 5.56 13.98
N THR A 143 13.23 5.01 12.89
CA THR A 143 14.58 4.43 12.89
C THR A 143 15.55 5.06 11.90
N PHE A 144 16.83 4.98 12.24
CA PHE A 144 17.95 5.35 11.39
C PHE A 144 19.07 4.32 11.55
N VAL A 145 19.55 3.78 10.43
CA VAL A 145 20.60 2.77 10.42
C VAL A 145 21.89 3.39 9.89
N THR A 146 22.99 3.18 10.60
CA THR A 146 24.34 3.47 10.09
C THR A 146 25.11 2.18 9.83
N PRO A 147 26.03 2.17 8.85
CA PRO A 147 26.86 1.00 8.54
C PRO A 147 27.60 0.39 9.72
N SER A 148 28.02 1.21 10.68
CA SER A 148 28.86 0.84 11.82
C SER A 148 28.10 0.38 13.07
N GLN A 149 26.76 0.50 13.11
CA GLN A 149 25.98 0.20 14.32
C GLN A 149 25.43 -1.24 14.29
N PRO A 150 25.45 -1.96 15.43
CA PRO A 150 24.93 -3.33 15.55
C PRO A 150 23.39 -3.41 15.55
N GLY A 151 22.69 -2.29 15.30
CA GLY A 151 21.24 -2.18 15.21
C GLY A 151 20.82 -0.78 14.78
N PRO A 152 19.52 -0.54 14.50
CA PRO A 152 18.99 0.79 14.26
C PRO A 152 19.09 1.67 15.51
N VAL A 153 19.27 2.97 15.31
CA VAL A 153 18.86 3.96 16.31
C VAL A 153 17.34 4.09 16.19
N THR A 154 16.59 3.87 17.27
CA THR A 154 15.12 3.98 17.31
C THR A 154 14.69 5.28 17.99
N ASN A 155 13.38 5.57 18.02
CA ASN A 155 12.82 6.73 18.72
C ASN A 155 13.38 8.06 18.21
N LEU A 156 13.71 8.13 16.93
CA LEU A 156 14.14 9.39 16.34
C LEU A 156 13.03 10.43 16.46
N THR A 157 13.42 11.62 16.87
CA THR A 157 12.51 12.76 16.94
C THR A 157 12.65 13.62 15.69
N ARG A 158 11.64 14.44 15.43
CA ARG A 158 11.70 15.39 14.32
C ARG A 158 12.66 16.52 14.66
N PHE A 159 13.76 16.64 13.90
CA PHE A 159 14.75 17.71 14.07
C PHE A 159 14.33 19.02 13.42
N VAL A 160 13.72 18.96 12.24
CA VAL A 160 13.32 20.14 11.48
C VAL A 160 11.79 20.27 11.48
N THR A 161 11.31 21.43 11.92
CA THR A 161 9.90 21.79 11.84
C THR A 161 9.72 22.97 10.90
N MET A 162 9.02 22.77 9.78
CA MET A 162 8.65 23.84 8.86
C MET A 162 7.70 24.81 9.57
N ARG A 163 8.04 26.10 9.59
CA ARG A 163 7.24 27.15 10.24
C ARG A 163 6.27 27.85 9.27
N GLY A 164 6.53 27.78 7.97
CA GLY A 164 5.77 28.43 6.91
C GLY A 164 6.59 28.49 5.62
N GLY A 165 6.00 29.01 4.55
CA GLY A 165 6.64 29.24 3.26
C GLY A 165 5.72 30.05 2.34
N ASP A 166 6.31 30.64 1.31
CA ASP A 166 5.62 31.44 0.29
C ASP A 166 5.94 30.90 -1.11
N TYR A 167 4.98 31.04 -2.04
CA TYR A 167 5.17 30.69 -3.44
C TYR A 167 5.33 31.95 -4.29
N PHE A 168 6.43 32.01 -5.04
CA PHE A 168 6.71 33.10 -5.96
C PHE A 168 6.74 32.56 -7.38
N PHE A 169 5.91 33.12 -8.27
CA PHE A 169 5.81 32.69 -9.66
C PHE A 169 6.68 33.59 -10.55
N ILE A 170 7.51 32.98 -11.40
CA ILE A 170 8.29 33.67 -12.41
C ILE A 170 7.66 33.36 -13.76
N PRO A 171 7.31 34.37 -14.58
CA PRO A 171 6.81 34.13 -15.92
C PRO A 171 7.83 33.34 -16.76
N GLY A 172 7.36 32.46 -17.64
CA GLY A 172 8.23 31.74 -18.56
C GLY A 172 8.98 32.68 -19.51
N LEU A 173 10.05 32.20 -20.15
CA LEU A 173 10.88 33.03 -21.06
C LEU A 173 10.07 33.66 -22.19
N ALA A 174 9.09 32.93 -22.75
CA ALA A 174 8.18 33.45 -23.76
C ALA A 174 7.32 34.61 -23.21
N ALA A 175 6.76 34.43 -22.01
CA ALA A 175 5.99 35.47 -21.33
C ALA A 175 6.86 36.69 -20.99
N LEU A 176 8.08 36.49 -20.49
CA LEU A 176 9.02 37.59 -20.24
C LEU A 176 9.39 38.32 -21.53
N SER A 177 9.59 37.61 -22.64
CA SER A 177 9.85 38.20 -23.95
C SER A 177 8.65 38.99 -24.45
N GLY A 178 7.44 38.43 -24.35
CA GLY A 178 6.21 39.11 -24.75
C GLY A 178 5.98 40.38 -23.93
N LEU A 179 6.12 40.31 -22.60
CA LEU A 179 6.04 41.48 -21.72
C LEU A 179 7.10 42.54 -22.07
N ALA A 180 8.34 42.12 -22.37
CA ALA A 180 9.40 43.04 -22.77
C ALA A 180 9.12 43.71 -24.13
N ASN A 181 8.41 43.03 -25.02
CA ASN A 181 8.05 43.52 -26.35
C ASN A 181 6.67 44.21 -26.40
N GLY A 182 5.95 44.32 -25.27
CA GLY A 182 4.62 44.92 -25.22
C GLY A 182 3.50 44.06 -25.83
N GLU A 183 3.72 42.74 -25.93
CA GLU A 183 2.72 41.79 -26.42
C GLU A 183 1.64 41.54 -25.34
N SER A 184 0.38 41.45 -25.77
CA SER A 184 -0.71 40.96 -24.91
C SER A 184 -0.56 39.46 -24.78
N LEU A 185 -0.29 38.98 -23.56
CA LEU A 185 -0.23 37.56 -23.27
C LEU A 185 -1.62 37.06 -22.89
N GLU A 186 -2.25 36.35 -23.82
CA GLU A 186 -3.47 35.58 -23.52
C GLU A 186 -3.09 34.28 -22.79
N PRO A 187 -3.86 33.82 -21.79
CA PRO A 187 -3.60 32.56 -21.10
C PRO A 187 -3.53 31.39 -22.09
N ASP A 188 -2.52 30.54 -21.96
CA ASP A 188 -2.36 29.34 -22.78
C ASP A 188 -3.45 28.33 -22.41
N ALA A 189 -4.46 28.19 -23.29
CA ALA A 189 -5.53 27.21 -23.15
C ALA A 189 -5.08 25.77 -23.45
N GLY A 190 -3.83 25.56 -23.88
CA GLY A 190 -3.40 24.33 -24.57
C GLY A 190 -2.46 23.37 -23.83
N ALA A 191 -1.99 23.67 -22.62
CA ALA A 191 -1.01 22.84 -21.91
C ALA A 191 -1.61 21.81 -20.93
N HIS A 192 -2.89 21.46 -21.11
CA HIS A 192 -3.52 20.38 -20.36
C HIS A 192 -3.31 19.07 -21.13
N LEU A 193 -2.88 18.01 -20.43
CA LEU A 193 -3.29 16.67 -20.86
C LEU A 193 -4.81 16.76 -21.05
N PRO A 194 -5.40 16.37 -22.19
CA PRO A 194 -6.84 16.45 -22.35
C PRO A 194 -7.42 15.65 -21.19
N GLU A 195 -8.15 16.32 -20.30
CA GLU A 195 -8.78 15.70 -19.13
C GLU A 195 -9.62 14.48 -19.60
N ASP A 196 -10.12 14.57 -20.84
CA ASP A 196 -10.96 13.60 -21.55
C ASP A 196 -10.21 12.47 -22.28
N ALA A 197 -8.87 12.45 -22.27
CA ALA A 197 -8.08 11.46 -23.00
C ALA A 197 -8.07 10.10 -22.25
N VAL A 198 -9.19 9.40 -22.28
CA VAL A 198 -9.20 7.97 -21.95
C VAL A 198 -9.43 7.19 -23.22
N GLY A 199 -8.34 6.82 -23.86
CA GLY A 199 -8.30 5.90 -25.01
C GLY A 199 -7.09 5.00 -24.92
N VAL A 200 -6.86 4.19 -25.95
CA VAL A 200 -5.62 3.40 -26.08
C VAL A 200 -4.46 4.37 -26.12
N LEU A 201 -3.56 4.26 -25.14
CA LEU A 201 -2.39 5.13 -25.07
C LEU A 201 -1.16 4.32 -25.45
N GLU A 202 -0.66 4.52 -26.67
CA GLU A 202 0.70 4.12 -27.04
C GLU A 202 1.66 5.15 -26.45
N THR A 203 2.35 4.81 -25.36
CA THR A 203 3.38 5.71 -24.84
C THR A 203 4.67 5.59 -25.64
N PRO A 204 5.33 6.71 -25.95
CA PRO A 204 6.74 6.69 -26.28
C PRO A 204 7.50 6.26 -25.02
N GLU A 205 8.32 5.22 -25.15
CA GLU A 205 9.13 4.61 -24.09
C GLU A 205 8.29 3.84 -23.05
N SER A 206 8.91 2.81 -22.46
CA SER A 206 8.27 1.90 -21.52
C SER A 206 7.52 2.68 -20.46
N LEU A 207 6.21 2.47 -20.33
CA LEU A 207 5.44 2.89 -19.17
C LEU A 207 6.07 2.23 -17.94
N ASP A 208 6.98 2.95 -17.29
CA ASP A 208 7.37 2.60 -15.95
C ASP A 208 6.07 2.64 -15.11
N PRO A 209 5.84 1.68 -14.21
CA PRO A 209 4.51 1.62 -13.63
C PRO A 209 4.26 2.64 -12.51
N ALA A 210 5.26 3.43 -12.09
CA ALA A 210 5.00 4.64 -11.32
C ALA A 210 4.32 5.68 -12.22
N THR A 211 4.72 5.78 -13.50
CA THR A 211 4.02 6.55 -14.51
C THR A 211 2.63 5.99 -14.79
N LEU A 212 2.46 4.67 -14.89
CA LEU A 212 1.14 4.06 -15.10
C LEU A 212 0.19 4.23 -13.91
N LEU A 213 0.71 4.07 -12.68
CA LEU A 213 -0.02 4.34 -11.44
C LEU A 213 -0.32 5.84 -11.30
N GLY A 214 0.62 6.72 -11.63
CA GLY A 214 0.43 8.16 -11.61
C GLY A 214 -0.51 8.68 -12.71
N LEU A 215 -0.56 8.01 -13.87
CA LEU A 215 -1.54 8.30 -14.92
C LEU A 215 -2.93 7.85 -14.51
N SER A 216 -3.07 6.61 -14.04
CA SER A 216 -4.36 6.13 -13.51
C SER A 216 -4.83 6.94 -12.31
N GLN A 217 -3.93 7.34 -11.40
CA GLN A 217 -4.26 8.26 -10.32
C GLN A 217 -4.71 9.61 -10.86
N ARG A 218 -4.01 10.21 -11.83
CA ARG A 218 -4.46 11.46 -12.48
C ARG A 218 -5.83 11.31 -13.13
N LEU A 219 -6.09 10.20 -13.83
CA LEU A 219 -7.39 9.88 -14.40
C LEU A 219 -8.49 9.69 -13.35
N LEU A 220 -8.11 9.35 -12.12
CA LEU A 220 -9.02 9.16 -10.99
C LEU A 220 -9.01 10.36 -10.02
N THR A 221 -8.18 11.37 -10.28
CA THR A 221 -8.02 12.57 -9.45
C THR A 221 -8.95 13.64 -10.01
N PRO A 222 -9.94 14.08 -9.22
CA PRO A 222 -10.85 15.11 -9.65
C PRO A 222 -10.12 16.45 -9.87
N ALA A 223 -10.58 17.25 -10.84
CA ALA A 223 -10.09 18.61 -11.02
C ALA A 223 -10.51 19.51 -9.83
N PRO A 224 -9.74 20.54 -9.44
CA PRO A 224 -10.08 21.39 -8.29
C PRO A 224 -11.44 22.11 -8.39
N ASP A 225 -11.88 22.41 -9.61
CA ASP A 225 -13.18 23.03 -9.91
C ASP A 225 -14.31 21.98 -10.04
N ARG A 226 -13.95 20.69 -10.10
CA ARG A 226 -14.88 19.56 -10.17
C ARG A 226 -14.37 18.42 -9.28
N PRO A 227 -14.45 18.58 -7.94
CA PRO A 227 -13.91 17.62 -6.96
C PRO A 227 -14.52 16.22 -7.04
N ASN A 228 -15.58 16.05 -7.84
CA ASN A 228 -16.29 14.79 -8.06
C ASN A 228 -16.26 14.37 -9.54
N TRP A 229 -15.39 14.95 -10.36
CA TRP A 229 -15.31 14.59 -11.77
C TRP A 229 -14.38 13.39 -11.94
N ILE A 230 -14.97 12.30 -12.44
CA ILE A 230 -14.26 11.13 -12.93
C ILE A 230 -14.61 11.00 -14.41
N PRO A 231 -13.68 10.59 -15.30
CA PRO A 231 -13.94 10.52 -16.73
C PRO A 231 -15.20 9.69 -17.01
N LYS A 232 -16.26 10.37 -17.47
CA LYS A 232 -17.60 9.77 -17.62
C LYS A 232 -17.63 8.68 -18.69
N THR A 233 -16.74 8.77 -19.67
CA THR A 233 -16.58 7.80 -20.74
C THR A 233 -15.17 7.89 -21.30
N ALA A 234 -14.54 6.74 -21.48
CA ALA A 234 -13.32 6.64 -22.22
C ALA A 234 -13.57 6.54 -23.73
N PRO A 235 -13.16 7.50 -24.58
CA PRO A 235 -13.11 7.26 -26.02
C PRO A 235 -12.19 6.08 -26.36
N TYR A 236 -12.75 4.96 -26.81
CA TYR A 236 -11.97 3.89 -27.44
C TYR A 236 -11.25 4.43 -28.67
N GLN A 237 -9.93 4.60 -28.57
CA GLN A 237 -9.10 4.81 -29.75
C GLN A 237 -8.81 3.44 -30.38
N ALA A 238 -9.10 3.31 -31.67
CA ALA A 238 -8.63 2.16 -32.44
C ALA A 238 -7.10 2.09 -32.36
N PHE A 239 -6.55 0.90 -32.09
CA PHE A 239 -5.11 0.70 -32.12
C PHE A 239 -4.58 1.11 -33.49
N PRO A 240 -3.58 2.01 -33.58
CA PRO A 240 -2.84 2.16 -34.82
C PRO A 240 -2.34 0.76 -35.19
N GLY A 241 -2.38 0.38 -36.47
CA GLY A 241 -2.01 -0.97 -36.93
C GLY A 241 -0.53 -1.36 -36.74
N GLY A 242 0.16 -0.79 -35.75
CA GLY A 242 1.51 -1.13 -35.33
C GLY A 242 1.57 -2.41 -34.49
N PRO A 243 2.78 -2.94 -34.25
CA PRO A 243 2.98 -4.15 -33.46
C PRO A 243 2.59 -3.92 -32.00
N VAL A 244 1.75 -4.82 -31.46
CA VAL A 244 1.46 -4.88 -30.02
C VAL A 244 2.75 -5.21 -29.29
N THR A 245 3.15 -4.32 -28.40
CA THR A 245 4.31 -4.55 -27.53
C THR A 245 3.84 -4.73 -26.10
N ASN A 246 4.72 -5.17 -25.20
CA ASN A 246 4.47 -5.15 -23.76
C ASN A 246 4.22 -3.74 -23.17
N ARG A 247 4.21 -2.70 -24.02
CA ARG A 247 4.03 -1.29 -23.70
C ARG A 247 2.61 -0.80 -23.99
N THR A 248 1.80 -1.60 -24.68
CA THR A 248 0.44 -1.22 -25.09
C THR A 248 -0.53 -1.44 -23.94
N VAL A 249 -1.24 -0.37 -23.52
CA VAL A 249 -2.23 -0.41 -22.45
C VAL A 249 -3.57 0.15 -22.93
N ALA A 250 -4.64 -0.61 -22.74
CA ALA A 250 -6.02 -0.18 -22.93
C ALA A 250 -6.63 0.24 -21.59
N PHE A 251 -7.07 1.50 -21.46
CA PHE A 251 -7.79 1.97 -20.28
C PHE A 251 -9.30 1.83 -20.48
N VAL A 252 -9.98 1.20 -19.52
CA VAL A 252 -11.42 0.91 -19.60
C VAL A 252 -12.12 1.46 -18.37
N ALA A 253 -13.01 2.43 -18.57
CA ALA A 253 -13.69 3.14 -17.50
C ALA A 253 -15.19 2.86 -17.41
N GLN A 254 -15.85 2.49 -18.52
CA GLN A 254 -17.29 2.29 -18.51
C GLN A 254 -17.66 0.98 -17.82
N HIS A 255 -18.70 1.04 -17.00
CA HIS A 255 -19.11 -0.07 -16.14
C HIS A 255 -19.46 -1.37 -16.88
N PRO A 256 -20.25 -1.34 -17.99
CA PRO A 256 -20.60 -2.57 -18.70
C PRO A 256 -19.37 -3.30 -19.25
N PHE A 257 -18.37 -2.56 -19.72
CA PHE A 257 -17.14 -3.12 -20.28
C PHE A 257 -16.20 -3.63 -19.20
N VAL A 258 -16.06 -2.93 -18.08
CA VAL A 258 -15.32 -3.47 -16.92
C VAL A 258 -15.98 -4.77 -16.43
N THR A 259 -17.31 -4.80 -16.33
CA THR A 259 -18.06 -6.00 -15.95
C THR A 259 -17.85 -7.15 -16.94
N GLN A 260 -17.88 -6.87 -18.24
CA GLN A 260 -17.57 -7.85 -19.29
C GLN A 260 -16.18 -8.47 -19.08
N ILE A 261 -15.16 -7.62 -18.89
CA ILE A 261 -13.77 -8.06 -18.72
C ILE A 261 -13.59 -8.91 -17.46
N LEU A 262 -14.23 -8.53 -16.35
CA LEU A 262 -14.14 -9.28 -15.09
C LEU A 262 -14.79 -10.67 -15.18
N LYS A 263 -15.80 -10.84 -16.04
CA LYS A 263 -16.57 -12.09 -16.20
C LYS A 263 -16.04 -13.02 -17.28
N ASP A 264 -15.12 -12.56 -18.13
CA ASP A 264 -14.59 -13.33 -19.25
C ASP A 264 -13.07 -13.53 -19.11
N ASP A 265 -12.67 -14.43 -18.21
CA ASP A 265 -11.25 -14.74 -18.02
C ASP A 265 -10.64 -15.43 -19.26
N ALA A 266 -11.46 -16.01 -20.14
CA ALA A 266 -10.99 -16.67 -21.36
C ALA A 266 -10.50 -15.65 -22.39
N ALA A 267 -11.24 -14.56 -22.58
CA ALA A 267 -10.80 -13.43 -23.41
C ALA A 267 -9.81 -12.51 -22.68
N PHE A 268 -9.89 -12.41 -21.35
CA PHE A 268 -9.08 -11.49 -20.55
C PHE A 268 -8.38 -12.22 -19.40
N GLY A 269 -7.17 -12.71 -19.68
CA GLY A 269 -6.43 -13.55 -18.75
C GLY A 269 -5.83 -12.82 -17.54
N ILE A 270 -5.52 -13.62 -16.53
CA ILE A 270 -4.95 -13.24 -15.24
C ILE A 270 -3.43 -13.48 -15.15
N ASP A 271 -2.74 -13.67 -16.29
CA ASP A 271 -1.33 -14.08 -16.34
C ASP A 271 -0.40 -13.25 -15.45
N PRO A 272 -0.52 -11.91 -15.36
CA PRO A 272 0.35 -11.12 -14.50
C PRO A 272 0.26 -11.49 -13.02
N TYR A 273 -0.91 -11.95 -12.54
CA TYR A 273 -1.04 -12.46 -11.17
C TYR A 273 -0.37 -13.82 -11.03
N ALA A 274 -0.54 -14.71 -12.01
CA ALA A 274 0.09 -16.04 -12.02
C ALA A 274 1.62 -15.98 -12.06
N GLU A 275 2.19 -15.06 -12.84
CA GLU A 275 3.63 -14.82 -12.86
C GLU A 275 4.17 -14.33 -11.51
N ARG A 276 3.47 -13.38 -10.88
CA ARG A 276 3.91 -12.82 -9.58
C ARG A 276 3.75 -13.82 -8.44
N VAL A 277 2.69 -14.63 -8.45
CA VAL A 277 2.50 -15.75 -7.51
C VAL A 277 3.57 -16.82 -7.73
N ALA A 278 3.89 -17.20 -8.97
CA ALA A 278 4.90 -18.21 -9.26
C ALA A 278 6.29 -17.85 -8.72
N ARG A 279 6.65 -16.56 -8.71
CA ARG A 279 7.91 -16.06 -8.13
C ARG A 279 7.91 -16.06 -6.60
N MET A 280 6.73 -15.92 -6.00
CA MET A 280 6.58 -15.84 -4.55
C MET A 280 6.48 -17.23 -3.90
N THR A 281 5.91 -18.21 -4.59
CA THR A 281 5.65 -19.53 -4.00
C THR A 281 6.15 -20.66 -4.89
N ALA A 282 7.08 -21.45 -4.35
CA ALA A 282 7.42 -22.78 -4.87
C ALA A 282 6.34 -23.85 -4.55
N TRP A 283 5.29 -23.47 -3.81
CA TRP A 283 4.27 -24.38 -3.27
C TRP A 283 3.08 -24.57 -4.19
N GLY A 284 2.91 -23.70 -5.18
CA GLY A 284 1.83 -23.75 -6.17
C GLY A 284 1.18 -22.41 -6.43
N GLN A 285 0.17 -22.43 -7.32
CA GLN A 285 -0.64 -21.25 -7.64
C GLN A 285 -1.72 -21.02 -6.57
N MET A 286 -2.10 -19.75 -6.42
CA MET A 286 -3.15 -19.31 -5.51
C MET A 286 -4.49 -19.18 -6.25
N LEU A 287 -5.63 -19.16 -5.55
CA LEU A 287 -6.95 -18.98 -6.18
C LEU A 287 -7.02 -17.75 -7.08
N ILE A 288 -6.39 -16.63 -6.71
CA ILE A 288 -6.41 -15.41 -7.55
C ILE A 288 -5.65 -15.58 -8.88
N SER A 289 -4.75 -16.56 -8.97
CA SER A 289 -3.93 -16.82 -10.14
C SER A 289 -4.29 -18.09 -10.91
N LEU A 290 -5.37 -18.77 -10.51
CA LEU A 290 -5.89 -19.95 -11.19
C LEU A 290 -7.08 -19.59 -12.08
N GLN A 291 -6.97 -19.93 -13.37
CA GLN A 291 -8.02 -19.72 -14.38
C GLN A 291 -9.34 -20.42 -13.99
N GLU A 292 -10.47 -19.80 -14.33
CA GLU A 292 -11.78 -20.44 -14.22
C GLU A 292 -11.82 -21.82 -14.90
N GLY A 293 -12.49 -22.79 -14.28
CA GLY A 293 -12.66 -24.14 -14.80
C GLY A 293 -11.40 -25.02 -14.74
N GLY A 294 -10.22 -24.48 -14.39
CA GLY A 294 -8.99 -25.25 -14.24
C GLY A 294 -9.07 -26.28 -13.11
N ALA A 295 -8.51 -27.47 -13.31
CA ALA A 295 -8.60 -28.60 -12.37
C ALA A 295 -8.15 -28.24 -10.94
N GLU A 296 -7.03 -27.53 -10.81
CA GLU A 296 -6.51 -27.04 -9.52
C GLU A 296 -7.47 -26.08 -8.83
N ARG A 297 -8.13 -25.18 -9.60
CA ARG A 297 -9.10 -24.21 -9.08
C ARG A 297 -10.33 -24.93 -8.55
N VAL A 298 -10.87 -25.86 -9.34
CA VAL A 298 -12.04 -26.66 -8.97
C VAL A 298 -11.75 -27.43 -7.68
N LYS A 299 -10.60 -28.11 -7.62
CA LYS A 299 -10.20 -28.87 -6.43
C LYS A 299 -10.03 -27.98 -5.20
N ARG A 300 -9.42 -26.80 -5.36
CA ARG A 300 -9.24 -25.84 -4.27
C ARG A 300 -10.58 -25.33 -3.73
N HIS A 301 -11.53 -25.00 -4.62
CA HIS A 301 -12.88 -24.58 -4.23
C HIS A 301 -13.66 -25.69 -3.52
N GLU A 302 -13.53 -26.95 -3.97
CA GLU A 302 -14.15 -28.10 -3.32
C GLU A 302 -13.68 -28.27 -1.88
N ILE A 303 -12.35 -28.24 -1.65
CA ILE A 303 -11.76 -28.38 -0.31
C ILE A 303 -12.14 -27.18 0.58
N LEU A 304 -12.04 -25.95 0.04
CA LEU A 304 -12.42 -24.73 0.76
C LEU A 304 -13.90 -24.76 1.14
N GLY A 305 -14.78 -25.12 0.20
CA GLY A 305 -16.22 -25.23 0.43
C GLY A 305 -16.55 -26.23 1.55
N ALA A 306 -15.96 -27.42 1.50
CA ALA A 306 -16.14 -28.44 2.54
C ALA A 306 -15.66 -27.95 3.92
N ALA A 307 -14.49 -27.30 3.98
CA ALA A 307 -13.94 -26.78 5.22
C ALA A 307 -14.81 -25.65 5.81
N MET A 308 -15.32 -24.76 4.97
CA MET A 308 -16.21 -23.66 5.39
C MET A 308 -17.59 -24.13 5.80
N GLN A 309 -18.14 -25.14 5.12
CA GLN A 309 -19.39 -25.78 5.54
C GLN A 309 -19.23 -26.38 6.94
N LYS A 310 -18.15 -27.13 7.18
CA LYS A 310 -17.85 -27.72 8.48
C LYS A 310 -17.67 -26.66 9.57
N LEU A 311 -16.97 -25.57 9.27
CA LEU A 311 -16.83 -24.43 10.17
C LEU A 311 -18.21 -23.82 10.50
N THR A 312 -19.07 -23.64 9.49
CA THR A 312 -20.43 -23.12 9.66
C THR A 312 -21.28 -24.02 10.55
N GLU A 313 -21.27 -25.34 10.30
CA GLU A 313 -22.01 -26.32 11.08
C GLU A 313 -21.60 -26.31 12.55
N HIS A 314 -20.31 -26.12 12.81
CA HIS A 314 -19.77 -26.08 14.14
C HIS A 314 -20.27 -24.88 14.96
N TYR A 315 -20.35 -23.72 14.31
CA TYR A 315 -20.76 -22.46 14.94
C TYR A 315 -22.26 -22.19 14.87
N ARG A 316 -23.03 -22.94 14.06
CA ARG A 316 -24.48 -22.81 13.92
C ARG A 316 -25.25 -22.76 15.26
N PRO A 317 -24.86 -23.49 16.33
CA PRO A 317 -25.54 -23.37 17.62
C PRO A 317 -25.38 -22.00 18.31
N GLN A 318 -24.34 -21.24 17.95
CA GLN A 318 -23.99 -19.95 18.58
C GLN A 318 -24.26 -18.75 17.66
N PHE A 319 -24.16 -18.93 16.34
CA PHE A 319 -24.25 -17.88 15.34
C PHE A 319 -25.13 -18.29 14.17
N ALA A 320 -25.93 -17.36 13.65
CA ALA A 320 -26.82 -17.61 12.52
C ALA A 320 -26.06 -17.96 11.23
N ASP A 321 -24.92 -17.29 11.02
CA ASP A 321 -24.01 -17.51 9.91
C ASP A 321 -22.58 -17.14 10.32
N LEU A 322 -21.63 -17.30 9.39
CA LEU A 322 -20.24 -16.92 9.62
C LEU A 322 -20.04 -15.40 9.71
N GLY A 323 -20.86 -14.58 9.05
CA GLY A 323 -20.78 -13.13 9.18
C GLY A 323 -21.02 -12.68 10.63
N ALA A 324 -21.97 -13.30 11.33
CA ALA A 324 -22.23 -13.07 12.75
C ALA A 324 -21.06 -13.51 13.65
N LEU A 325 -20.38 -14.63 13.31
CA LEU A 325 -19.14 -15.05 13.99
C LEU A 325 -18.04 -13.99 13.84
N PHE A 326 -17.81 -13.51 12.62
CA PHE A 326 -16.81 -12.48 12.32
C PHE A 326 -17.12 -11.17 13.04
N ALA A 327 -18.37 -10.72 13.03
CA ALA A 327 -18.80 -9.53 13.77
C ALA A 327 -18.54 -9.68 15.28
N SER A 328 -18.94 -10.80 15.88
CA SER A 328 -18.75 -11.06 17.31
C SER A 328 -17.26 -11.07 17.71
N ALA A 329 -16.43 -11.76 16.91
CA ALA A 329 -14.99 -11.81 17.14
C ALA A 329 -14.33 -10.43 17.01
N THR A 330 -14.70 -9.67 15.96
CA THR A 330 -14.19 -8.32 15.71
C THR A 330 -14.58 -7.36 16.82
N LYS A 331 -15.84 -7.36 17.26
CA LYS A 331 -16.31 -6.56 18.39
C LYS A 331 -15.50 -6.84 19.66
N SER A 332 -15.16 -8.11 19.91
CA SER A 332 -14.31 -8.45 21.06
C SER A 332 -12.91 -7.89 20.93
N ILE A 333 -12.28 -8.04 19.77
CA ILE A 333 -10.92 -7.52 19.50
C ILE A 333 -10.90 -6.00 19.64
N MET A 334 -11.86 -5.30 19.04
CA MET A 334 -11.94 -3.84 19.09
C MET A 334 -12.06 -3.28 20.50
N ARG A 335 -12.82 -3.95 21.39
CA ARG A 335 -12.90 -3.54 22.81
C ARG A 335 -11.53 -3.55 23.48
N ASP A 336 -10.68 -4.51 23.17
CA ASP A 336 -9.37 -4.62 23.82
C ASP A 336 -8.35 -3.64 23.21
N LEU A 337 -8.38 -3.45 21.88
CA LEU A 337 -7.53 -2.45 21.21
C LEU A 337 -7.88 -1.01 21.64
N LEU A 338 -9.16 -0.66 21.71
CA LEU A 338 -9.58 0.69 22.08
C LEU A 338 -9.32 1.02 23.56
N LYS A 339 -9.33 0.05 24.48
CA LYS A 339 -8.92 0.28 25.88
C LYS A 339 -7.48 0.79 25.98
N ALA A 340 -6.58 0.28 25.14
CA ALA A 340 -5.19 0.74 25.10
C ALA A 340 -5.08 2.14 24.47
N ALA A 341 -5.85 2.42 23.44
CA ALA A 341 -5.87 3.72 22.76
C ALA A 341 -6.53 4.85 23.57
N ALA A 342 -7.58 4.54 24.34
CA ALA A 342 -8.36 5.52 25.11
C ALA A 342 -7.48 6.39 26.03
N LYS A 343 -6.44 5.80 26.63
CA LYS A 343 -5.48 6.50 27.51
C LYS A 343 -4.65 7.57 26.79
N ARG A 344 -4.49 7.48 25.46
CA ARG A 344 -3.63 8.37 24.65
C ARG A 344 -4.40 9.54 24.02
N GLY A 345 -5.74 9.49 23.95
CA GLY A 345 -6.56 10.46 23.20
C GLY A 345 -6.18 10.54 21.70
N ALA A 346 -5.58 9.48 21.17
CA ALA A 346 -5.10 9.37 19.82
C ALA A 346 -5.10 7.91 19.38
N LEU A 347 -5.34 7.69 18.09
CA LEU A 347 -5.38 6.36 17.46
C LEU A 347 -4.72 6.45 16.08
N ASP A 348 -3.76 5.58 15.80
CA ASP A 348 -3.32 5.34 14.42
C ASP A 348 -4.24 4.30 13.78
N ILE A 349 -5.11 4.71 12.86
CA ILE A 349 -6.10 3.82 12.24
C ILE A 349 -5.45 2.60 11.60
N VAL A 350 -4.26 2.77 11.01
CA VAL A 350 -3.54 1.69 10.34
C VAL A 350 -2.82 0.82 11.36
N GLY A 351 -1.97 1.45 12.18
CA GLY A 351 -1.04 0.76 13.08
C GLY A 351 -1.71 0.10 14.28
N ASP A 352 -2.70 0.76 14.89
CA ASP A 352 -3.34 0.29 16.12
C ASP A 352 -4.53 -0.63 15.84
N ILE A 353 -5.25 -0.44 14.71
CA ILE A 353 -6.46 -1.18 14.37
C ILE A 353 -6.30 -1.96 13.07
N GLY A 354 -6.12 -1.26 11.95
CA GLY A 354 -6.27 -1.81 10.59
C GLY A 354 -5.37 -2.99 10.29
N ARG A 355 -4.14 -3.03 10.83
CA ARG A 355 -3.23 -4.19 10.70
C ARG A 355 -3.42 -5.22 11.82
N VAL A 356 -3.76 -4.79 13.02
CA VAL A 356 -3.79 -5.66 14.22
C VAL A 356 -5.07 -6.48 14.28
N ALA A 357 -6.22 -5.85 14.07
CA ALA A 357 -7.52 -6.52 14.20
C ALA A 357 -7.68 -7.68 13.20
N PRO A 358 -7.37 -7.52 11.89
CA PRO A 358 -7.49 -8.64 10.94
C PRO A 358 -6.54 -9.80 11.23
N ILE A 359 -5.32 -9.53 11.74
CA ILE A 359 -4.38 -10.60 12.14
C ILE A 359 -4.92 -11.39 13.34
N LEU A 360 -5.44 -10.69 14.35
CA LEU A 360 -6.07 -11.34 15.51
C LEU A 360 -7.31 -12.13 15.09
N LEU A 361 -8.07 -11.63 14.12
CA LEU A 361 -9.24 -12.31 13.57
C LEU A 361 -8.86 -13.55 12.78
N ALA A 362 -7.82 -13.49 11.93
CA ALA A 362 -7.27 -14.64 11.21
C ALA A 362 -6.76 -15.71 12.19
N ALA A 363 -6.09 -15.32 13.27
CA ALA A 363 -5.68 -16.24 14.32
C ALA A 363 -6.88 -16.92 14.99
N ARG A 364 -7.92 -16.14 15.32
CA ARG A 364 -9.10 -16.62 16.06
C ARG A 364 -10.04 -17.49 15.24
N VAL A 365 -10.34 -17.11 14.00
CA VAL A 365 -11.34 -17.77 13.16
C VAL A 365 -10.70 -18.76 12.20
N PHE A 366 -9.59 -18.38 11.56
CA PHE A 366 -8.91 -19.27 10.61
C PHE A 366 -7.89 -20.19 11.29
N GLY A 367 -7.44 -19.87 12.51
CA GLY A 367 -6.38 -20.63 13.18
C GLY A 367 -4.98 -20.31 12.66
N VAL A 368 -4.81 -19.18 11.96
CA VAL A 368 -3.53 -18.73 11.41
C VAL A 368 -2.89 -17.73 12.37
N SER A 369 -2.36 -18.24 13.48
CA SER A 369 -1.61 -17.44 14.44
C SER A 369 -0.18 -17.21 13.96
N GLY A 370 0.43 -16.09 14.34
CA GLY A 370 1.86 -15.86 14.10
C GLY A 370 2.75 -16.73 15.01
N PRO A 371 4.03 -16.87 14.68
CA PRO A 371 5.01 -17.57 15.50
C PRO A 371 5.33 -16.85 16.82
N SER A 372 5.88 -17.56 17.79
CA SER A 372 6.40 -16.99 19.05
C SER A 372 7.73 -16.21 18.89
N TRP A 373 8.21 -16.03 17.66
CA TRP A 373 9.45 -15.36 17.31
C TRP A 373 9.20 -14.27 16.26
N VAL A 374 10.05 -13.25 16.22
CA VAL A 374 10.03 -12.24 15.15
C VAL A 374 10.84 -12.77 13.98
N SER A 375 10.25 -12.75 12.79
CA SER A 375 10.89 -13.36 11.63
C SER A 375 12.08 -12.59 11.09
N PRO A 376 13.12 -13.25 10.55
CA PRO A 376 14.24 -12.56 9.89
C PRO A 376 13.75 -11.58 8.82
N THR A 377 12.75 -11.97 8.02
CA THR A 377 12.13 -11.07 7.05
C THR A 377 11.40 -9.90 7.72
N GLY A 378 10.70 -10.12 8.84
CA GLY A 378 10.05 -9.05 9.60
C GLY A 378 11.04 -8.06 10.24
N ILE A 379 12.25 -8.52 10.56
CA ILE A 379 13.36 -7.66 11.00
C ILE A 379 13.92 -6.91 9.79
N ALA A 380 14.29 -7.62 8.72
CA ALA A 380 14.90 -7.05 7.52
C ALA A 380 14.02 -5.99 6.84
N ALA A 381 12.70 -6.26 6.74
CA ALA A 381 11.74 -5.36 6.12
C ALA A 381 11.64 -4.02 6.84
N LYS A 382 11.80 -3.99 8.17
CA LYS A 382 11.84 -2.74 8.96
C LYS A 382 13.05 -1.86 8.66
N PHE A 383 14.13 -2.44 8.13
CA PHE A 383 15.41 -1.75 7.90
C PHE A 383 15.83 -1.73 6.43
N GLY A 384 14.94 -2.19 5.57
CA GLY A 384 15.10 -2.12 4.14
C GLY A 384 16.23 -2.90 3.54
N ARG A 385 16.49 -4.06 4.13
CA ARG A 385 17.50 -4.99 3.65
C ARG A 385 16.80 -6.09 2.85
N ALA A 386 16.95 -6.04 1.53
CA ALA A 386 16.40 -7.08 0.64
C ALA A 386 17.10 -8.43 0.82
N ASP A 387 18.39 -8.42 1.19
CA ASP A 387 19.15 -9.62 1.51
C ASP A 387 19.13 -9.89 3.02
N ILE A 388 18.28 -10.83 3.43
CA ILE A 388 18.14 -11.26 4.83
C ILE A 388 19.40 -11.97 5.34
N THR A 389 20.24 -12.52 4.45
CA THR A 389 21.48 -13.22 4.84
C THR A 389 22.60 -12.24 5.22
N ALA A 390 22.46 -10.97 4.82
CA ALA A 390 23.36 -9.88 5.20
C ALA A 390 22.96 -9.19 6.52
N LEU A 391 21.99 -9.74 7.28
CA LEU A 391 21.66 -9.25 8.61
C LEU A 391 22.78 -9.59 9.59
N PRO A 392 23.39 -8.60 10.27
CA PRO A 392 24.37 -8.89 11.31
C PRO A 392 23.73 -9.75 12.41
N PRO A 393 24.40 -10.80 12.93
CA PRO A 393 23.87 -11.63 14.00
C PRO A 393 23.43 -10.85 15.25
N SER A 394 24.04 -9.68 15.49
CA SER A 394 23.64 -8.76 16.57
C SER A 394 22.25 -8.16 16.40
N TRP A 395 21.72 -8.04 15.18
CA TRP A 395 20.36 -7.53 14.93
C TRP A 395 19.29 -8.52 15.38
N LEU A 396 19.58 -9.81 15.27
CA LEU A 396 18.73 -10.89 15.78
C LEU A 396 18.77 -10.96 17.31
N ALA A 397 19.90 -10.58 17.92
CA ALA A 397 20.12 -10.59 19.36
C ALA A 397 19.73 -9.28 20.07
N GLY A 398 19.63 -8.16 19.33
CA GLY A 398 19.53 -6.79 19.85
C GLY A 398 18.21 -6.08 19.56
N LEU A 399 17.18 -6.78 19.09
CA LEU A 399 15.82 -6.25 19.24
C LEU A 399 15.61 -5.98 20.74
N PRO A 400 14.99 -4.85 21.13
CA PRO A 400 14.55 -4.68 22.51
C PRO A 400 13.75 -5.91 22.95
N GLU A 401 13.60 -6.18 24.24
CA GLU A 401 12.74 -7.27 24.73
C GLU A 401 11.30 -7.05 24.23
N ILE A 402 11.01 -7.48 23.00
CA ILE A 402 9.70 -7.41 22.37
C ILE A 402 8.85 -8.36 23.20
N GLY A 403 7.81 -7.83 23.83
CA GLY A 403 6.88 -8.64 24.61
C GLY A 403 6.36 -9.82 23.79
N ASP A 404 6.19 -10.97 24.43
CA ASP A 404 5.79 -12.21 23.75
C ASP A 404 4.49 -12.06 22.95
N ASP A 405 3.59 -11.19 23.38
CA ASP A 405 2.31 -10.90 22.70
C ASP A 405 2.48 -10.18 21.36
N LEU A 406 3.58 -9.45 21.16
CA LEU A 406 3.83 -8.67 19.93
C LEU A 406 4.55 -9.48 18.85
N LYS A 407 5.32 -10.51 19.22
CA LYS A 407 6.13 -11.28 18.25
C LYS A 407 5.28 -11.93 17.15
N PRO A 408 4.15 -12.59 17.46
CA PRO A 408 3.26 -13.15 16.44
C PRO A 408 2.73 -12.10 15.46
N LEU A 409 2.35 -10.94 15.99
CA LEU A 409 1.80 -9.84 15.20
C LEU A 409 2.83 -9.29 14.22
N LEU A 410 4.06 -9.03 14.68
CA LEU A 410 5.11 -8.45 13.84
C LEU A 410 5.49 -9.35 12.66
N SER A 411 5.63 -10.66 12.89
CA SER A 411 5.93 -11.61 11.82
C SER A 411 4.78 -11.70 10.82
N MET A 412 3.53 -11.81 11.30
CA MET A 412 2.36 -11.87 10.42
C MET A 412 2.17 -10.59 9.60
N GLN A 413 2.39 -9.41 10.19
CA GLN A 413 2.33 -8.14 9.48
C GLN A 413 3.32 -8.10 8.33
N ALA A 414 4.58 -8.47 8.58
CA ALA A 414 5.60 -8.49 7.54
C ALA A 414 5.25 -9.48 6.42
N TRP A 415 4.88 -10.71 6.78
CA TRP A 415 4.58 -11.76 5.80
C TRP A 415 3.39 -11.42 4.92
N THR A 416 2.27 -11.05 5.54
CA THR A 416 1.04 -10.76 4.80
C THR A 416 1.18 -9.51 3.94
N ARG A 417 1.85 -8.47 4.45
CA ARG A 417 2.10 -7.23 3.70
C ARG A 417 2.97 -7.43 2.48
N LEU A 418 4.11 -8.10 2.63
CA LEU A 418 5.05 -8.34 1.53
C LEU A 418 4.43 -9.27 0.46
N ALA A 419 3.76 -10.34 0.90
CA ALA A 419 3.06 -11.23 -0.01
C ALA A 419 1.94 -10.50 -0.78
N PHE A 420 1.14 -9.68 -0.09
CA PHE A 420 0.09 -8.88 -0.71
C PHE A 420 0.69 -7.86 -1.70
N ALA A 421 1.72 -7.13 -1.29
CA ALA A 421 2.40 -6.16 -2.13
C ALA A 421 2.97 -6.82 -3.39
N GLN A 422 3.57 -8.00 -3.30
CA GLN A 422 4.06 -8.73 -4.46
C GLN A 422 2.96 -9.08 -5.46
N VAL A 423 1.79 -9.54 -5.00
CA VAL A 423 0.71 -9.97 -5.90
C VAL A 423 -0.03 -8.78 -6.51
N PHE A 424 -0.32 -7.75 -5.72
CA PHE A 424 -1.26 -6.68 -6.10
C PHE A 424 -0.62 -5.32 -6.35
N VAL A 425 0.53 -5.03 -5.74
CA VAL A 425 1.20 -3.72 -5.83
C VAL A 425 2.41 -3.76 -6.76
N ASN A 426 3.15 -4.87 -6.81
CA ASN A 426 4.37 -5.02 -7.61
C ASN A 426 4.08 -5.22 -9.10
N VAL A 427 3.25 -4.34 -9.67
CA VAL A 427 2.91 -4.30 -11.10
C VAL A 427 4.14 -4.02 -12.00
N VAL A 428 5.28 -3.70 -11.39
CA VAL A 428 6.58 -3.37 -12.01
C VAL A 428 7.58 -4.51 -11.96
N ASN A 429 7.27 -5.58 -11.23
CA ASN A 429 8.19 -6.68 -10.96
C ASN A 429 9.53 -6.19 -10.40
N ALA A 430 9.51 -5.21 -9.47
CA ALA A 430 10.67 -4.76 -8.72
C ALA A 430 11.32 -5.96 -8.02
N ALA A 431 12.62 -6.17 -8.27
CA ALA A 431 13.33 -7.36 -7.86
C ALA A 431 13.50 -7.44 -6.34
N GLU A 432 13.73 -6.30 -5.70
CA GLU A 432 13.93 -6.18 -4.25
C GLU A 432 12.65 -6.54 -3.48
N LEU A 433 11.48 -6.03 -3.92
CA LEU A 433 10.19 -6.40 -3.34
C LEU A 433 9.86 -7.87 -3.61
N ALA A 434 10.16 -8.37 -4.80
CA ALA A 434 9.96 -9.78 -5.12
C ALA A 434 10.80 -10.70 -4.22
N ALA A 435 12.07 -10.37 -3.98
CA ALA A 435 12.96 -11.13 -3.11
C ALA A 435 12.48 -11.13 -1.65
N LEU A 436 12.10 -9.96 -1.11
CA LEU A 436 11.52 -9.87 0.24
C LEU A 436 10.22 -10.66 0.36
N ALA A 437 9.36 -10.61 -0.65
CA ALA A 437 8.12 -11.37 -0.68
C ALA A 437 8.33 -12.88 -0.80
N GLU A 438 9.36 -13.31 -1.54
CA GLU A 438 9.76 -14.72 -1.63
C GLU A 438 10.21 -15.25 -0.26
N HIS A 439 11.06 -14.51 0.46
CA HIS A 439 11.46 -14.85 1.82
C HIS A 439 10.28 -14.86 2.80
N ALA A 440 9.43 -13.84 2.76
CA ALA A 440 8.21 -13.75 3.57
C ALA A 440 7.27 -14.93 3.32
N ALA A 441 7.04 -15.28 2.07
CA ALA A 441 6.21 -16.42 1.71
C ALA A 441 6.84 -17.73 2.17
N ALA A 442 8.14 -17.95 1.97
CA ALA A 442 8.82 -19.15 2.45
C ALA A 442 8.66 -19.34 3.98
N GLU A 443 8.89 -18.28 4.76
CA GLU A 443 8.69 -18.30 6.22
C GLU A 443 7.22 -18.57 6.60
N LEU A 444 6.26 -17.90 5.95
CA LEU A 444 4.83 -18.10 6.19
C LEU A 444 4.40 -19.54 5.87
N PHE A 445 4.75 -20.09 4.70
CA PHE A 445 4.37 -21.44 4.29
C PHE A 445 5.01 -22.52 5.17
N GLN A 446 6.24 -22.30 5.64
CA GLN A 446 6.86 -23.16 6.64
C GLN A 446 6.07 -23.15 7.96
N HIS A 447 5.71 -21.97 8.45
CA HIS A 447 4.93 -21.81 9.68
C HIS A 447 3.53 -22.43 9.57
N LEU A 448 2.84 -22.23 8.44
CA LEU A 448 1.55 -22.88 8.16
C LEU A 448 1.65 -24.42 8.21
N GLY A 449 2.75 -24.98 7.72
CA GLY A 449 3.03 -26.40 7.87
C GLY A 449 3.12 -26.84 9.33
N GLN A 450 3.82 -26.06 10.16
CA GLN A 450 3.95 -26.33 11.60
C GLN A 450 2.60 -26.24 12.32
N LEU A 451 1.73 -25.30 11.91
CA LEU A 451 0.36 -25.19 12.44
C LEU A 451 -0.49 -26.41 12.08
N ILE A 452 -0.42 -26.89 10.84
CA ILE A 452 -1.12 -28.11 10.40
C ILE A 452 -0.63 -29.33 11.20
N ASP A 453 0.69 -29.51 11.31
CA ASP A 453 1.29 -30.62 12.06
C ASP A 453 1.01 -30.52 13.57
N GLY A 454 0.91 -29.31 14.11
CA GLY A 454 0.44 -29.06 15.47
C GLY A 454 -1.03 -29.44 15.65
N GLY A 455 -1.90 -29.02 14.74
CA GLY A 455 -3.33 -29.32 14.76
C GLY A 455 -3.65 -30.82 14.66
N ARG A 456 -2.77 -31.62 14.02
CA ARG A 456 -2.85 -33.08 14.01
C ARG A 456 -2.56 -33.73 15.36
N ARG A 457 -1.69 -33.11 16.16
CA ARG A 457 -1.19 -33.66 17.44
C ARG A 457 -2.01 -33.21 18.65
N LEU A 458 -2.62 -32.03 18.56
CA LEU A 458 -3.40 -31.46 19.66
C LEU A 458 -4.85 -31.93 19.62
N PRO A 459 -5.54 -32.04 20.77
CA PRO A 459 -6.97 -32.26 20.80
C PRO A 459 -7.69 -31.22 19.94
N ARG A 460 -8.59 -31.65 19.06
CA ARG A 460 -9.35 -30.82 18.13
C ARG A 460 -10.48 -30.06 18.82
N ASN A 461 -10.17 -29.48 19.97
CA ASN A 461 -11.10 -28.74 20.82
C ASN A 461 -11.34 -27.32 20.26
N ASN A 462 -10.46 -26.86 19.37
CA ASN A 462 -10.54 -25.55 18.73
C ASN A 462 -11.29 -25.61 17.39
N GLN A 463 -12.12 -24.59 17.20
CA GLN A 463 -13.16 -24.51 16.18
C GLN A 463 -12.72 -23.58 15.03
N THR A 464 -11.62 -23.87 14.34
CA THR A 464 -11.02 -22.96 13.33
C THR A 464 -11.00 -23.56 11.93
N LEU A 465 -10.81 -22.74 10.89
CA LEU A 465 -10.63 -23.23 9.52
C LEU A 465 -9.47 -24.23 9.41
N LEU A 466 -8.34 -23.95 10.07
CA LEU A 466 -7.21 -24.89 10.21
C LEU A 466 -7.67 -26.24 10.77
N ALA A 467 -8.45 -26.24 11.86
CA ALA A 467 -8.93 -27.48 12.46
C ALA A 467 -9.85 -28.27 11.52
N CYS A 468 -10.74 -27.59 10.80
CA CYS A 468 -11.61 -28.21 9.79
C CYS A 468 -10.80 -28.81 8.64
N LEU A 469 -9.76 -28.11 8.15
CA LEU A 469 -8.86 -28.63 7.10
C LEU A 469 -8.04 -29.82 7.60
N VAL A 470 -7.53 -29.79 8.83
CA VAL A 470 -6.80 -30.92 9.42
C VAL A 470 -7.70 -32.15 9.52
N GLU A 471 -8.96 -31.98 9.94
CA GLU A 471 -9.91 -33.10 10.04
C GLU A 471 -10.25 -33.69 8.67
N LEU A 472 -10.54 -32.84 7.68
CA LEU A 472 -10.79 -33.28 6.30
C LEU A 472 -9.56 -33.99 5.68
N GLY A 473 -8.37 -33.58 6.10
CA GLY A 473 -7.09 -34.18 5.70
C GLY A 473 -6.80 -35.57 6.26
N ASP A 474 -7.62 -36.08 7.20
CA ASP A 474 -7.53 -37.49 7.62
C ASP A 474 -8.05 -38.45 6.54
N GLN A 475 -8.87 -37.95 5.62
CA GLN A 475 -9.47 -38.72 4.52
C GLN A 475 -9.28 -38.00 3.18
N PRO A 476 -8.04 -37.75 2.72
CA PRO A 476 -7.78 -36.97 1.51
C PRO A 476 -8.31 -37.65 0.23
N GLN A 477 -8.56 -38.97 0.29
CA GLN A 477 -9.12 -39.73 -0.83
C GLN A 477 -10.55 -39.30 -1.18
N GLN A 478 -11.29 -38.67 -0.25
CA GLN A 478 -12.62 -38.11 -0.55
C GLN A 478 -12.56 -37.01 -1.62
N PHE A 479 -11.40 -36.35 -1.75
CA PHE A 479 -11.12 -35.34 -2.77
C PHE A 479 -10.34 -35.93 -3.96
N GLY A 480 -10.07 -37.24 -3.98
CA GLY A 480 -9.22 -37.89 -4.99
C GLY A 480 -7.74 -37.51 -4.91
N LEU A 481 -7.26 -37.13 -3.72
CA LEU A 481 -5.88 -36.68 -3.49
C LEU A 481 -5.13 -37.62 -2.56
N ASP A 482 -3.80 -37.66 -2.72
CA ASP A 482 -2.91 -38.19 -1.69
C ASP A 482 -2.73 -37.18 -0.53
N PRO A 483 -2.19 -37.59 0.63
CA PRO A 483 -2.01 -36.69 1.77
C PRO A 483 -1.12 -35.47 1.48
N GLN A 484 -0.08 -35.60 0.65
CA GLN A 484 0.85 -34.51 0.38
C GLN A 484 0.24 -33.47 -0.57
N ALA A 485 -0.52 -33.92 -1.56
CA ALA A 485 -1.30 -33.06 -2.44
C ALA A 485 -2.39 -32.31 -1.65
N TYR A 486 -3.13 -33.01 -0.78
CA TYR A 486 -4.12 -32.38 0.09
C TYR A 486 -3.50 -31.29 0.98
N ASP A 487 -2.38 -31.59 1.65
CA ASP A 487 -1.68 -30.64 2.52
C ASP A 487 -1.24 -29.39 1.77
N ARG A 488 -0.85 -29.52 0.50
CA ARG A 488 -0.53 -28.38 -0.37
C ARG A 488 -1.74 -27.46 -0.55
N HIS A 489 -2.92 -28.03 -0.86
CA HIS A 489 -4.15 -27.23 -0.96
C HIS A 489 -4.50 -26.57 0.37
N ALA A 490 -4.45 -27.31 1.49
CA ALA A 490 -4.76 -26.76 2.81
C ALA A 490 -3.84 -25.60 3.21
N ARG A 491 -2.52 -25.72 2.97
CA ARG A 491 -1.55 -24.64 3.19
C ARG A 491 -1.86 -23.41 2.36
N LEU A 492 -2.16 -23.59 1.08
CA LEU A 492 -2.45 -22.47 0.18
C LEU A 492 -3.79 -21.79 0.55
N ILE A 493 -4.82 -22.53 0.98
CA ILE A 493 -6.07 -21.96 1.51
C ILE A 493 -5.79 -21.04 2.71
N LEU A 494 -5.01 -21.52 3.69
CA LEU A 494 -4.71 -20.75 4.90
C LEU A 494 -3.85 -19.52 4.58
N ALA A 495 -2.88 -19.65 3.67
CA ALA A 495 -2.08 -18.54 3.18
C ALA A 495 -2.96 -17.47 2.51
N GLU A 496 -3.88 -17.87 1.64
CA GLU A 496 -4.80 -16.97 0.94
C GLU A 496 -5.76 -16.26 1.91
N ALA A 497 -6.27 -16.97 2.92
CA ALA A 497 -7.12 -16.39 3.96
C ALA A 497 -6.37 -15.31 4.77
N ALA A 498 -5.10 -15.55 5.10
CA ALA A 498 -4.28 -14.60 5.84
C ALA A 498 -3.81 -13.40 4.98
N VAL A 499 -3.22 -13.67 3.81
CA VAL A 499 -2.68 -12.63 2.93
C VAL A 499 -3.79 -11.77 2.33
N GLY A 500 -4.89 -12.39 1.89
CA GLY A 500 -6.01 -11.72 1.27
C GLY A 500 -6.90 -10.95 2.25
N GLY A 501 -6.93 -11.35 3.54
CA GLY A 501 -7.80 -10.76 4.56
C GLY A 501 -7.19 -9.62 5.38
N VAL A 502 -5.86 -9.50 5.46
CA VAL A 502 -5.22 -8.51 6.36
C VAL A 502 -5.08 -7.15 5.69
N GLU A 503 -4.31 -7.03 4.61
CA GLU A 503 -4.00 -5.71 4.03
C GLU A 503 -5.18 -5.09 3.27
N THR A 504 -6.08 -5.92 2.73
CA THR A 504 -7.28 -5.42 2.04
C THR A 504 -8.25 -4.76 3.00
N VAL A 505 -8.49 -5.38 4.17
CA VAL A 505 -9.37 -4.85 5.21
C VAL A 505 -8.74 -3.63 5.87
N ASN A 506 -7.43 -3.65 6.15
CA ASN A 506 -6.68 -2.48 6.61
C ASN A 506 -6.89 -1.28 5.67
N LYS A 507 -6.70 -1.50 4.36
CA LYS A 507 -6.85 -0.46 3.35
C LYS A 507 -8.30 0.01 3.20
N ALA A 508 -9.26 -0.91 3.26
CA ALA A 508 -10.68 -0.57 3.25
C ALA A 508 -11.04 0.32 4.44
N LEU A 509 -10.67 -0.07 5.66
CA LEU A 509 -10.91 0.70 6.88
C LEU A 509 -10.31 2.11 6.76
N THR A 510 -9.04 2.19 6.34
CA THR A 510 -8.33 3.47 6.21
C THR A 510 -8.99 4.39 5.18
N ASN A 511 -9.35 3.85 4.02
CA ASN A 511 -10.03 4.59 2.96
C ASN A 511 -11.40 5.11 3.43
N VAL A 512 -12.20 4.26 4.09
CA VAL A 512 -13.52 4.63 4.59
C VAL A 512 -13.43 5.69 5.69
N ILE A 513 -12.51 5.53 6.66
CA ILE A 513 -12.28 6.57 7.68
C ILE A 513 -11.79 7.87 7.05
N ASN A 514 -10.93 7.82 6.03
CA ASN A 514 -10.49 9.03 5.35
C ASN A 514 -11.66 9.75 4.68
N LEU A 515 -12.55 9.02 3.99
CA LEU A 515 -13.77 9.60 3.40
C LEU A 515 -14.68 10.22 4.48
N ILE A 516 -14.91 9.48 5.57
CA ILE A 516 -15.70 9.97 6.72
C ILE A 516 -15.14 11.27 7.28
N LEU A 517 -13.81 11.39 7.41
CA LEU A 517 -13.17 12.58 7.98
C LEU A 517 -13.10 13.77 7.01
N ASP A 518 -13.33 13.53 5.72
CA ASP A 518 -13.37 14.58 4.68
C ASP A 518 -14.79 15.11 4.42
N ASP A 519 -15.84 14.36 4.81
CA ASP A 519 -17.24 14.68 4.54
C ASP A 519 -18.10 14.55 5.82
N SER A 520 -18.58 15.70 6.32
CA SER A 520 -19.40 15.75 7.54
C SER A 520 -20.75 15.06 7.40
N GLU A 521 -21.37 15.07 6.21
CA GLU A 521 -22.66 14.38 5.98
C GLU A 521 -22.47 12.86 6.06
N VAL A 522 -21.38 12.36 5.47
CA VAL A 522 -21.00 10.95 5.58
C VAL A 522 -20.69 10.60 7.05
N MET A 523 -19.95 11.46 7.76
CA MET A 523 -19.65 11.28 9.18
C MET A 523 -20.92 11.17 10.04
N GLU A 524 -21.89 12.05 9.84
CA GLU A 524 -23.16 12.04 10.55
C GLU A 524 -23.97 10.76 10.29
N LYS A 525 -24.02 10.29 9.03
CA LYS A 525 -24.68 9.02 8.67
C LYS A 525 -24.07 7.83 9.40
N PHE A 526 -22.73 7.73 9.40
CA PHE A 526 -22.01 6.66 10.11
C PHE A 526 -22.19 6.75 11.64
N HIS A 527 -22.11 7.94 12.21
CA HIS A 527 -22.30 8.15 13.65
C HIS A 527 -23.73 7.75 14.08
N ALA A 528 -24.75 8.24 13.38
CA ALA A 528 -26.14 7.94 13.69
C ALA A 528 -26.47 6.44 13.57
N ALA A 529 -25.90 5.75 12.57
CA ALA A 529 -26.07 4.31 12.41
C ALA A 529 -25.34 3.53 13.52
N ALA A 530 -24.14 3.97 13.92
CA ALA A 530 -23.38 3.38 15.01
C ALA A 530 -24.09 3.53 16.37
N GLU A 531 -24.64 4.72 16.68
CA GLU A 531 -25.41 4.98 17.91
C GLU A 531 -26.66 4.08 18.01
N LYS A 532 -27.34 3.87 16.88
CA LYS A 532 -28.53 3.01 16.81
C LYS A 532 -28.19 1.52 16.76
N ASN A 533 -26.90 1.16 16.60
CA ASN A 533 -26.45 -0.20 16.34
C ASN A 533 -27.20 -0.82 15.14
N ASP A 534 -27.38 -0.04 14.08
CA ASP A 534 -28.09 -0.42 12.85
C ASP A 534 -27.14 -1.12 11.87
N ASP A 535 -26.93 -2.42 12.09
CA ASP A 535 -25.96 -3.21 11.32
C ASP A 535 -26.23 -3.19 9.81
N PRO A 536 -27.47 -3.38 9.31
CA PRO A 536 -27.76 -3.29 7.88
C PRO A 536 -27.43 -1.92 7.27
N MET A 537 -27.72 -0.82 7.97
CA MET A 537 -27.37 0.51 7.49
C MET A 537 -25.85 0.70 7.42
N ILE A 538 -25.10 0.21 8.41
CA ILE A 538 -23.64 0.35 8.40
C ILE A 538 -23.02 -0.50 7.30
N ASP A 539 -23.52 -1.71 7.03
CA ASP A 539 -23.09 -2.51 5.89
C ASP A 539 -23.32 -1.77 4.56
N ALA A 540 -24.47 -1.11 4.42
CA ALA A 540 -24.79 -0.29 3.25
C ALA A 540 -23.85 0.93 3.12
N LEU A 541 -23.59 1.63 4.22
CA LEU A 541 -22.63 2.73 4.29
C LEU A 541 -21.20 2.30 3.95
N VAL A 542 -20.76 1.15 4.44
CA VAL A 542 -19.43 0.57 4.12
C VAL A 542 -19.32 0.32 2.61
N ARG A 543 -20.34 -0.30 2.02
CA ARG A 543 -20.35 -0.63 0.58
C ARG A 543 -20.36 0.63 -0.28
N GLU A 544 -21.16 1.64 0.08
CA GLU A 544 -21.18 2.92 -0.63
C GLU A 544 -19.85 3.67 -0.44
N ALA A 545 -19.26 3.68 0.76
CA ALA A 545 -17.94 4.26 0.98
C ALA A 545 -16.84 3.59 0.16
N LEU A 546 -16.89 2.27 -0.03
CA LEU A 546 -15.99 1.54 -0.91
C LEU A 546 -16.28 1.76 -2.41
N ARG A 547 -17.45 2.29 -2.79
CA ARG A 547 -17.71 2.77 -4.15
C ARG A 547 -16.90 4.03 -4.46
N PHE A 548 -16.89 5.00 -3.52
CA PHE A 548 -16.10 6.23 -3.63
C PHE A 548 -14.59 5.99 -3.43
N ALA A 549 -14.22 5.11 -2.49
CA ALA A 549 -12.84 4.88 -2.08
C ALA A 549 -12.45 3.39 -2.10
N PRO A 550 -12.48 2.71 -3.27
CA PRO A 550 -12.21 1.28 -3.37
C PRO A 550 -10.76 0.94 -2.98
N VAL A 551 -10.57 -0.25 -2.40
CA VAL A 551 -9.24 -0.82 -2.09
C VAL A 551 -8.38 -0.96 -3.35
N SER A 552 -9.00 -1.40 -4.44
CA SER A 552 -8.39 -1.57 -5.76
C SER A 552 -9.06 -0.64 -6.76
N PRO A 553 -8.64 0.64 -6.85
CA PRO A 553 -9.25 1.60 -7.76
C PRO A 553 -8.98 1.26 -9.23
N ILE A 554 -7.99 0.42 -9.50
CA ILE A 554 -7.69 -0.16 -10.80
C ILE A 554 -7.39 -1.65 -10.69
N LEU A 555 -7.63 -2.39 -11.77
CA LEU A 555 -7.26 -3.80 -11.92
C LEU A 555 -6.71 -4.06 -13.32
N PHE A 556 -5.83 -5.06 -13.47
CA PHE A 556 -5.27 -5.46 -14.76
C PHE A 556 -5.78 -6.82 -15.23
N ARG A 557 -5.87 -6.96 -16.56
CA ARG A 557 -5.99 -8.22 -17.32
C ARG A 557 -5.08 -8.16 -18.57
N VAL A 558 -4.95 -9.28 -19.26
CA VAL A 558 -4.25 -9.38 -20.55
C VAL A 558 -5.20 -9.95 -21.60
N ALA A 559 -5.37 -9.25 -22.72
CA ALA A 559 -6.20 -9.71 -23.83
C ALA A 559 -5.62 -10.99 -24.46
N LYS A 560 -6.48 -11.99 -24.69
CA LYS A 560 -6.17 -13.25 -25.36
C LYS A 560 -6.59 -13.22 -26.83
N GLU A 561 -6.31 -14.29 -27.57
CA GLU A 561 -6.78 -14.44 -28.95
C GLU A 561 -8.30 -14.31 -29.05
N GLY A 562 -8.78 -13.46 -29.95
CA GLY A 562 -10.20 -13.19 -30.16
C GLY A 562 -10.85 -12.26 -29.13
N ALA A 563 -10.09 -11.67 -28.20
CA ALA A 563 -10.65 -10.73 -27.23
C ALA A 563 -11.25 -9.48 -27.90
N ALA A 564 -12.40 -9.05 -27.41
CA ALA A 564 -13.05 -7.81 -27.83
C ALA A 564 -13.73 -7.15 -26.64
N ILE A 565 -13.73 -5.82 -26.62
CA ILE A 565 -14.49 -5.03 -25.64
C ILE A 565 -15.62 -4.33 -26.40
N GLY A 566 -16.87 -4.68 -26.09
CA GLY A 566 -17.99 -4.39 -26.98
C GLY A 566 -17.73 -4.93 -28.38
N GLU A 567 -17.85 -4.08 -29.39
CA GLU A 567 -17.56 -4.42 -30.80
C GLU A 567 -16.10 -4.18 -31.20
N THR A 568 -15.24 -3.72 -30.28
CA THR A 568 -13.86 -3.35 -30.58
C THR A 568 -12.91 -4.52 -30.33
N PRO A 569 -12.26 -5.09 -31.36
CA PRO A 569 -11.25 -6.13 -31.17
C PRO A 569 -10.05 -5.59 -30.40
N ILE A 570 -9.58 -6.34 -29.41
CA ILE A 570 -8.38 -6.02 -28.64
C ILE A 570 -7.26 -6.97 -29.06
N PRO A 571 -6.12 -6.45 -29.57
CA PRO A 571 -5.03 -7.30 -29.96
C PRO A 571 -4.49 -8.17 -28.80
N PRO A 572 -4.17 -9.46 -29.04
CA PRO A 572 -3.66 -10.34 -28.00
C PRO A 572 -2.35 -9.82 -27.38
N GLY A 573 -2.18 -10.03 -26.08
CA GLY A 573 -1.04 -9.53 -25.30
C GLY A 573 -1.19 -8.10 -24.79
N THR A 574 -2.22 -7.36 -25.22
CA THR A 574 -2.52 -6.01 -24.71
C THR A 574 -2.85 -6.06 -23.22
N ARG A 575 -2.21 -5.19 -22.41
CA ARG A 575 -2.60 -5.00 -21.01
C ARG A 575 -3.87 -4.17 -20.94
N VAL A 576 -4.89 -4.68 -20.26
CA VAL A 576 -6.16 -3.97 -20.06
C VAL A 576 -6.20 -3.46 -18.62
N CYS A 577 -6.20 -2.14 -18.45
CA CYS A 577 -6.33 -1.45 -17.17
C CYS A 577 -7.79 -1.04 -16.97
N MET A 578 -8.49 -1.76 -16.09
CA MET A 578 -9.86 -1.43 -15.68
C MET A 578 -9.82 -0.38 -14.59
N LEU A 579 -10.46 0.77 -14.82
CA LEU A 579 -10.59 1.85 -13.85
C LEU A 579 -11.84 1.59 -12.98
N ILE A 580 -11.70 0.71 -11.98
CA ILE A 580 -12.80 0.30 -11.08
C ILE A 580 -13.49 1.50 -10.44
N LYS A 581 -12.74 2.48 -9.92
CA LYS A 581 -13.33 3.67 -9.32
C LYS A 581 -14.15 4.48 -10.33
N ALA A 582 -13.69 4.59 -11.58
CA ALA A 582 -14.44 5.29 -12.63
C ALA A 582 -15.71 4.56 -13.04
N ALA A 583 -15.63 3.24 -13.24
CA ALA A 583 -16.80 2.41 -13.54
C ALA A 583 -17.87 2.51 -12.44
N MET A 584 -17.44 2.65 -11.19
CA MET A 584 -18.29 2.82 -10.02
C MET A 584 -18.97 4.20 -9.91
N HIS A 585 -18.67 5.10 -10.84
CA HIS A 585 -19.26 6.43 -10.99
C HIS A 585 -19.84 6.64 -12.40
N ASP A 586 -20.03 5.57 -13.16
CA ASP A 586 -20.60 5.63 -14.51
C ASP A 586 -22.09 6.07 -14.44
N PRO A 587 -22.46 7.25 -15.00
CA PRO A 587 -23.83 7.75 -14.94
C PRO A 587 -24.82 6.92 -15.77
N ALA A 588 -24.34 6.04 -16.66
CA ALA A 588 -25.20 5.10 -17.37
C ALA A 588 -25.72 3.97 -16.46
N VAL A 589 -25.06 3.72 -15.33
CA VAL A 589 -25.39 2.64 -14.38
C VAL A 589 -25.83 3.19 -13.02
N PHE A 590 -25.23 4.28 -12.56
CA PHE A 590 -25.54 4.90 -11.27
C PHE A 590 -26.20 6.26 -11.49
N SER A 591 -27.44 6.42 -11.02
CA SER A 591 -28.12 7.71 -11.02
C SER A 591 -27.46 8.66 -10.01
N ASP A 592 -27.10 9.87 -10.43
CA ASP A 592 -26.38 10.84 -9.58
C ASP A 592 -25.14 10.22 -8.89
N PRO A 593 -24.16 9.73 -9.67
CA PRO A 593 -23.07 8.88 -9.17
C PRO A 593 -22.17 9.58 -8.13
N GLU A 594 -22.21 10.90 -8.05
CA GLU A 594 -21.40 11.67 -7.11
C GLU A 594 -22.10 11.88 -5.76
N HIS A 595 -23.40 11.59 -5.68
CA HIS A 595 -24.13 11.64 -4.42
C HIS A 595 -23.93 10.35 -3.61
N PHE A 596 -23.52 10.52 -2.35
CA PHE A 596 -23.33 9.42 -1.42
C PHE A 596 -24.67 8.92 -0.89
N ASP A 597 -25.11 7.78 -1.43
CA ASP A 597 -26.41 7.17 -1.14
C ASP A 597 -26.25 5.70 -0.74
N PRO A 598 -26.37 5.35 0.56
CA PRO A 598 -26.33 3.97 1.01
C PRO A 598 -27.57 3.15 0.60
N GLY A 599 -28.64 3.78 0.09
CA GLY A 599 -29.85 3.11 -0.38
C GLY A 599 -29.71 2.46 -1.76
N ARG A 600 -28.57 2.62 -2.44
CA ARG A 600 -28.33 2.09 -3.79
C ARG A 600 -28.35 0.56 -3.84
N ALA A 601 -28.79 0.04 -4.98
CA ALA A 601 -28.66 -1.37 -5.28
C ALA A 601 -27.18 -1.74 -5.45
N THR A 602 -26.68 -2.61 -4.57
CA THR A 602 -25.27 -3.04 -4.58
C THR A 602 -24.93 -4.00 -5.73
N VAL A 603 -25.94 -4.42 -6.51
CA VAL A 603 -25.83 -5.36 -7.64
C VAL A 603 -24.99 -4.84 -8.81
N ASN A 604 -24.57 -3.57 -8.77
CA ASN A 604 -23.64 -2.98 -9.72
C ASN A 604 -22.25 -2.66 -9.11
N TYR A 605 -22.00 -2.96 -7.83
CA TYR A 605 -20.72 -2.65 -7.18
C TYR A 605 -19.54 -3.59 -7.54
N LEU A 606 -18.46 -3.03 -8.09
CA LEU A 606 -17.31 -3.77 -8.59
C LEU A 606 -16.13 -3.88 -7.61
N HIS A 607 -16.18 -3.26 -6.42
CA HIS A 607 -15.04 -3.20 -5.50
C HIS A 607 -14.65 -4.55 -4.87
N PHE A 608 -15.52 -5.57 -4.96
CA PHE A 608 -15.23 -6.96 -4.63
C PHE A 608 -14.98 -7.85 -5.88
N GLY A 609 -14.69 -7.26 -7.04
CA GLY A 609 -14.41 -7.99 -8.28
C GLY A 609 -15.65 -8.44 -9.05
N ASP A 610 -16.84 -8.33 -8.46
CA ASP A 610 -18.15 -8.41 -9.10
C ASP A 610 -19.22 -8.00 -8.09
N ALA A 611 -20.35 -7.55 -8.63
CA ALA A 611 -21.44 -6.98 -7.88
C ALA A 611 -22.53 -7.98 -7.48
N GLY A 612 -22.35 -9.24 -7.85
CA GLY A 612 -23.24 -10.32 -7.46
C GLY A 612 -24.40 -10.59 -8.41
N ALA A 613 -24.53 -9.87 -9.53
CA ALA A 613 -25.46 -10.23 -10.61
C ALA A 613 -25.06 -11.57 -11.23
N PRO A 614 -25.89 -12.62 -11.16
CA PRO A 614 -25.55 -13.93 -11.73
C PRO A 614 -25.36 -13.88 -13.26
N PRO A 615 -24.43 -14.67 -13.83
CA PRO A 615 -23.40 -15.44 -13.14
C PRO A 615 -22.34 -14.52 -12.51
N ARG A 616 -21.84 -14.92 -11.33
CA ARG A 616 -20.78 -14.17 -10.64
C ARG A 616 -19.48 -14.21 -11.44
N ALA A 617 -18.68 -13.15 -11.40
CA ALA A 617 -17.34 -13.18 -11.98
C ALA A 617 -16.49 -14.25 -11.30
N PRO A 618 -15.58 -14.92 -12.04
CA PRO A 618 -14.87 -16.09 -11.52
C PRO A 618 -13.97 -15.75 -10.33
N HIS A 619 -13.45 -14.52 -10.31
CA HIS A 619 -12.58 -13.98 -9.28
C HIS A 619 -13.29 -13.02 -8.31
N ALA A 620 -14.63 -13.09 -8.21
CA ALA A 620 -15.37 -12.37 -7.19
C ALA A 620 -14.81 -12.70 -5.79
N CYS A 621 -14.68 -11.69 -4.94
CA CYS A 621 -14.03 -11.82 -3.64
C CYS A 621 -14.84 -12.75 -2.74
N TRP A 622 -14.28 -13.92 -2.46
CA TRP A 622 -14.82 -14.84 -1.48
C TRP A 622 -14.91 -14.24 -0.06
N GLY A 623 -14.01 -13.29 0.25
CA GLY A 623 -13.94 -12.62 1.55
C GLY A 623 -15.02 -11.58 1.82
N GLU A 624 -15.84 -11.22 0.83
CA GLU A 624 -16.88 -10.19 0.95
C GLU A 624 -17.79 -10.40 2.18
N GLY A 625 -18.25 -11.65 2.37
CA GLY A 625 -19.16 -12.02 3.46
C GLY A 625 -18.55 -11.93 4.86
N PHE A 626 -17.23 -11.75 4.96
CA PHE A 626 -16.50 -11.63 6.22
C PHE A 626 -15.96 -10.22 6.43
N ALA A 627 -15.44 -9.60 5.36
CA ALA A 627 -14.84 -8.28 5.39
C ALA A 627 -15.86 -7.19 5.72
N VAL A 628 -17.10 -7.27 5.23
CA VAL A 628 -18.13 -6.26 5.52
C VAL A 628 -18.54 -6.29 7.01
N PRO A 629 -18.89 -7.44 7.62
CA PRO A 629 -19.12 -7.52 9.06
C PRO A 629 -17.93 -7.08 9.92
N GLU A 630 -16.70 -7.39 9.48
CA GLU A 630 -15.48 -6.96 10.15
C GLU A 630 -15.33 -5.43 10.12
N LEU A 631 -15.42 -4.81 8.94
CA LEU A 631 -15.38 -3.36 8.76
C LEU A 631 -16.49 -2.66 9.55
N ARG A 632 -17.71 -3.21 9.53
CA ARG A 632 -18.85 -2.67 10.29
C ARG A 632 -18.50 -2.53 11.77
N GLU A 633 -18.02 -3.59 12.41
CA GLU A 633 -17.74 -3.55 13.85
C GLU A 633 -16.52 -2.67 14.20
N MET A 634 -15.52 -2.61 13.32
CA MET A 634 -14.41 -1.67 13.48
C MET A 634 -14.88 -0.21 13.39
N LEU A 635 -15.67 0.12 12.38
CA LEU A 635 -16.18 1.48 12.15
C LEU A 635 -17.14 1.89 13.27
N LYS A 636 -18.07 1.03 13.70
CA LYS A 636 -18.94 1.30 14.86
C LYS A 636 -18.14 1.73 16.08
N ALA A 637 -17.09 0.98 16.40
CA ALA A 637 -16.28 1.24 17.58
C ALA A 637 -15.49 2.56 17.47
N ILE A 638 -15.00 2.90 16.28
CA ILE A 638 -14.27 4.15 16.01
C ILE A 638 -15.21 5.36 16.00
N MET A 639 -16.38 5.25 15.37
CA MET A 639 -17.34 6.35 15.23
C MET A 639 -17.93 6.81 16.56
N LEU A 640 -17.95 5.93 17.57
CA LEU A 640 -18.39 6.25 18.92
C LEU A 640 -17.30 6.89 19.78
N LEU A 641 -16.10 7.15 19.23
CA LEU A 641 -15.06 7.90 19.94
C LEU A 641 -15.45 9.39 20.06
N PRO A 642 -15.39 9.99 21.26
CA PRO A 642 -15.84 11.37 21.46
C PRO A 642 -15.02 12.36 20.62
N ASN A 643 -15.69 13.24 19.86
CA ASN A 643 -15.02 14.31 19.10
C ASN A 643 -13.89 13.80 18.18
N LEU A 644 -14.14 12.68 17.49
CA LEU A 644 -13.24 12.09 16.52
C LEU A 644 -12.85 13.10 15.43
N ARG A 645 -11.55 13.29 15.20
CA ARG A 645 -11.02 14.25 14.22
C ARG A 645 -9.62 13.88 13.74
N ARG A 646 -9.19 14.43 12.60
CA ARG A 646 -7.80 14.29 12.12
C ARG A 646 -6.81 14.87 13.13
N ALA A 647 -5.63 14.25 13.25
CA ALA A 647 -4.50 14.92 13.89
C ALA A 647 -4.02 16.10 13.04
N ALA A 648 -3.40 17.11 13.66
CA ALA A 648 -2.90 18.27 12.93
C ALA A 648 -1.74 17.93 11.98
N GLY A 649 -1.70 18.63 10.84
CA GLY A 649 -0.64 18.53 9.84
C GLY A 649 -0.63 17.19 9.09
N ALA A 650 0.52 16.85 8.48
CA ALA A 650 0.65 15.66 7.63
C ALA A 650 0.28 14.34 8.33
N LYS A 651 0.37 14.27 9.67
CA LYS A 651 0.00 13.08 10.45
C LYS A 651 -1.50 12.76 10.36
N GLY A 652 -2.34 13.77 10.14
CA GLY A 652 -3.78 13.61 9.91
C GLY A 652 -4.15 13.14 8.51
N ASN A 653 -3.18 13.00 7.60
CA ASN A 653 -3.36 12.47 6.26
C ASN A 653 -2.81 11.04 6.17
N ILE A 654 -3.35 10.24 5.24
CA ILE A 654 -2.82 8.90 4.99
C ILE A 654 -1.35 9.00 4.56
N GLN A 655 -0.47 8.37 5.32
CA GLN A 655 0.92 8.12 4.93
C GLN A 655 0.99 6.77 4.24
N LEU A 656 1.72 6.67 3.13
CA LEU A 656 1.88 5.43 2.38
C LEU A 656 3.23 4.77 2.65
N GLU A 657 3.22 3.43 2.63
CA GLU A 657 4.38 2.56 2.74
C GLU A 657 4.14 1.40 1.77
N LEU A 658 5.04 1.15 0.80
CA LEU A 658 4.80 0.17 -0.29
C LEU A 658 3.49 0.44 -1.05
N HIS A 659 3.12 1.71 -1.27
CA HIS A 659 1.83 2.12 -1.87
C HIS A 659 0.56 1.60 -1.15
N LEU A 660 0.71 1.13 0.08
CA LEU A 660 -0.36 0.73 0.98
C LEU A 660 -0.41 1.69 2.17
N PRO A 661 -1.54 1.80 2.89
CA PRO A 661 -1.59 2.59 4.11
C PRO A 661 -0.49 2.20 5.11
N GLY A 662 0.28 3.21 5.50
CA GLY A 662 1.35 3.19 6.50
C GLY A 662 0.86 3.74 7.84
N SER A 663 0.18 4.89 7.80
CA SER A 663 -0.50 5.46 8.98
C SER A 663 -1.60 6.45 8.63
N LEU A 664 -2.53 6.65 9.57
CA LEU A 664 -3.52 7.74 9.57
C LEU A 664 -3.85 8.08 11.02
N LEU A 665 -3.32 9.20 11.53
CA LEU A 665 -3.47 9.55 12.94
C LEU A 665 -4.73 10.38 13.16
N VAL A 666 -5.59 9.91 14.05
CA VAL A 666 -6.79 10.62 14.53
C VAL A 666 -6.67 10.96 16.01
N ARG A 667 -7.45 11.95 16.44
CA ARG A 667 -7.59 12.42 17.82
C ARG A 667 -9.05 12.30 18.23
N PHE A 668 -9.26 12.09 19.51
CA PHE A 668 -10.57 12.06 20.14
C PHE A 668 -10.40 12.51 21.60
N ASP A 669 -11.47 12.94 22.23
CA ASP A 669 -11.42 13.40 23.61
C ASP A 669 -11.37 12.15 24.52
N PRO A 670 -10.37 12.06 25.43
CA PRO A 670 -10.26 10.92 26.34
C PRO A 670 -11.54 10.75 27.16
N SER A 671 -12.02 9.52 27.29
CA SER A 671 -13.21 9.16 28.08
C SER A 671 -12.86 8.78 29.51
#